data_AF-A0A6J8DV52-F1
#
_entry.id   AF-A0A6J8DV52-F1
#
_cell.length_a   1.000
_cell.length_b   1.000
_cell.length_c   1.000
_cell.angle_alpha   90.00
_cell.angle_beta   90.00
_cell.angle_gamma   90.00
#
_symmetry.space_group_name_H-M   'P 1'
#
loop_
_entity.id
_entity.type
_entity.pdbx_description
1 polymer ?
#
loop_
_entity_poly.entity_id
_entity_poly.type
_entity_poly.pdbx_seq_one_letter_code
_entity_poly.pdbx_strand_id
1 'polypeptide(L)'
;MKQENVKVAFKSFQEPFDLTLKYSAADKIKIAGKYLKADYKLLSDIVIKDGFSPLMCFLYSQHDSFDVNEFLNSPYETFSDEWDELKTIDKEKFCVLLLCVLYNGSINKDIFYEDSGKQEKRKLKDVFELCELGRDTSRSAIKNKIKACVDTYFIEINKEYKVIHDKMFDFLCCYFGKQLITPILKFGNNKLIGERVQLGSIQQPHREFTIVISSNNEGKYFDRLRTDLENGKIHCCLNNWQMKYMVYRQKFLDVFKYLSNDLKSNLINTQDDNGINSFIVSCLHGYEELVSHFISEGADVSARNGLFTPLTAACRDGHLKTVEILLDKGSTVNQTNIDGETPLYTDCSCGHYSLVTYLIERHADINKRNKYNSSCLIVASYGGHEDIVAKLILKDCDIDSYDILWKTAIFVACEEGYTNIVKLLIGKNADIFRVDTDGRTPLHAACCLDNDDIANILIRNDADVNMLDVDFETPLHKACRKGSARIIQILLDNGADIDKANRDGHTPAHLVKSGNKILDEHILKALQDDEPGPAVGTYLTKIKKDTIWKQEIASTSSSIRYEWTPLYEACGRGDKETVISLIRNRADVNMKTSSGEMPLVVACQQGHGVIIQILLDEKSDVNEALCCAVEKDYDRAAKILLFKGGDLSYKGVNEKSLMTLARERGSIKTIKILLKQGAKFKEIDANGKTLIYAVENKARFDLLQFISDKGLDLDIPDKDGNFPLFVSEDDTKTALISVFESGNKELSKLLVTYGYTENLSNFNDTMLYHACRLGLNEKVEMFLRNGSDIQKTYSYGYTPLILADIGGNDDLLEHLQRKECIYESIRNKVIVLNYKPGEVYVTLIGESIENVSKIQHLFPTETKRKVHHYECQKYQHLFKACMFGEGKAFSFLSLPLNCFFKPTEPFMSIWFTQTPLCLAISRGHTEVVKSLIKHGVNVNLTFEKPSFNEDDSLSTTIRYGYTPLFSACQRKYYEIVDMLLKKGANLNMALHDACREGYLDTVQFLLQKGAGVNSFGRYGQTALYAACIGGYYTIVKFLIEQGALIDMKVYRANMFDITCLHAAYQYGNFCIFQLLLNKGASVDTKDNFGRTLLHKASTEGKYEVVEILLEKEGDIDASDMNGVTPLIACLLQTEKASPRQTDFQYQMMPANHSLGEHYIYQMQKDYPEEPSDLEKKNLNVNHYKVVQKLIQNGVDINKADRKERTPLSIARQIGDIKLIDMLLMEKHPISQ
;
A
#
# COMPACT_ATOMS: atom_id res chain seq x y z
N MET A 1 -4.78 43.05 -8.72
CA MET A 1 -4.85 43.56 -7.33
C MET A 1 -6.15 43.28 -6.57
N LYS A 2 -7.37 43.67 -7.00
CA LYS A 2 -8.61 43.30 -6.23
C LYS A 2 -8.99 41.80 -6.29
N GLN A 3 -8.76 41.11 -7.41
CA GLN A 3 -9.03 39.65 -7.54
C GLN A 3 -7.92 38.73 -7.00
N GLU A 4 -6.68 39.21 -6.89
CA GLU A 4 -5.56 38.40 -6.39
C GLU A 4 -5.61 38.18 -4.88
N ASN A 5 -6.15 39.15 -4.13
CA ASN A 5 -6.27 39.05 -2.67
C ASN A 5 -7.28 37.97 -2.24
N VAL A 6 -8.31 37.68 -3.05
CA VAL A 6 -9.26 36.58 -2.81
C VAL A 6 -8.56 35.23 -2.95
N LYS A 7 -7.76 35.05 -4.01
CA LYS A 7 -6.97 33.83 -4.23
C LYS A 7 -5.88 33.62 -3.18
N VAL A 8 -5.29 34.69 -2.66
CA VAL A 8 -4.27 34.62 -1.60
C VAL A 8 -4.89 34.29 -0.24
N ALA A 9 -6.07 34.84 0.08
CA ALA A 9 -6.80 34.47 1.27
C ALA A 9 -7.20 32.98 1.24
N PHE A 10 -7.81 32.51 0.14
CA PHE A 10 -8.20 31.10 -0.01
C PHE A 10 -7.01 30.12 -0.03
N LYS A 11 -5.84 30.51 -0.58
CA LYS A 11 -4.63 29.67 -0.54
C LYS A 11 -4.00 29.54 0.86
N SER A 12 -4.26 30.49 1.76
CA SER A 12 -3.71 30.45 3.12
C SER A 12 -4.50 29.53 4.08
N PHE A 13 -5.70 29.09 3.69
CA PHE A 13 -6.53 28.14 4.45
C PHE A 13 -6.64 26.82 3.68
N GLN A 14 -5.57 26.01 3.77
CA GLN A 14 -5.42 24.76 3.01
C GLN A 14 -6.02 23.51 3.70
N GLU A 15 -7.14 23.65 4.42
CA GLU A 15 -7.93 22.49 4.86
C GLU A 15 -9.43 22.71 4.62
N PRO A 16 -10.16 21.71 4.09
CA PRO A 16 -11.59 21.81 3.87
C PRO A 16 -12.35 21.65 5.20
N PHE A 17 -13.32 22.53 5.43
CA PHE A 17 -14.44 22.36 6.38
C PHE A 17 -14.08 22.13 7.87
N ASP A 18 -13.61 23.16 8.58
CA ASP A 18 -14.06 23.43 9.98
C ASP A 18 -13.60 24.81 10.54
N LEU A 19 -13.91 25.91 9.85
CA LEU A 19 -13.51 27.26 10.32
C LEU A 19 -14.29 27.72 11.56
N THR A 20 -15.31 26.98 11.97
CA THR A 20 -16.08 27.23 13.20
C THR A 20 -15.38 26.73 14.46
N LEU A 21 -14.61 25.64 14.40
CA LEU A 21 -14.03 24.98 15.58
C LEU A 21 -12.57 25.38 15.90
N LYS A 22 -11.79 25.89 14.95
CA LYS A 22 -10.35 26.17 15.15
C LYS A 22 -9.98 27.58 15.68
N TYR A 23 -10.88 28.56 15.62
CA TYR A 23 -10.58 29.94 16.02
C TYR A 23 -11.30 30.37 17.29
N SER A 24 -10.57 31.00 18.20
CA SER A 24 -11.15 31.60 19.40
C SER A 24 -12.13 32.73 19.02
N ALA A 25 -13.12 33.01 19.87
CA ALA A 25 -14.05 34.12 19.65
C ALA A 25 -13.30 35.46 19.42
N ALA A 26 -12.18 35.66 20.12
CA ALA A 26 -11.34 36.84 19.97
C ALA A 26 -10.69 36.95 18.57
N ASP A 27 -10.25 35.82 17.99
CA ASP A 27 -9.68 35.80 16.63
C ASP A 27 -10.75 36.10 15.58
N LYS A 28 -11.96 35.56 15.74
CA LYS A 28 -13.10 35.83 14.86
C LYS A 28 -13.47 37.32 14.87
N ILE A 29 -13.54 37.94 16.06
CA ILE A 29 -13.81 39.38 16.22
C ILE A 29 -12.70 40.23 15.56
N LYS A 30 -11.43 39.86 15.77
CA LYS A 30 -10.28 40.58 15.21
C LYS A 30 -10.28 40.55 13.68
N ILE A 31 -10.62 39.41 13.07
CA ILE A 31 -10.68 39.28 11.62
C ILE A 31 -11.93 40.00 11.07
N ALA A 32 -13.09 39.90 11.72
CA ALA A 32 -14.29 40.63 11.33
C ALA A 32 -14.07 42.16 11.37
N GLY A 33 -13.40 42.68 12.41
CA GLY A 33 -13.06 44.10 12.53
C GLY A 33 -12.14 44.61 11.43
N LYS A 34 -11.27 43.75 10.87
CA LYS A 34 -10.43 44.10 9.72
C LYS A 34 -11.25 44.43 8.47
N TYR A 35 -12.39 43.76 8.26
CA TYR A 35 -13.21 43.93 7.05
C TYR A 35 -14.32 44.95 7.23
N LEU A 36 -14.98 44.95 8.39
CA LEU A 36 -16.17 45.77 8.64
C LEU A 36 -15.85 47.18 9.17
N LYS A 37 -14.63 47.44 9.66
CA LYS A 37 -14.25 48.74 10.26
C LYS A 37 -15.20 49.22 11.37
N ALA A 38 -15.85 48.31 12.10
CA ALA A 38 -16.72 48.61 13.23
C ALA A 38 -15.97 48.60 14.58
N ASP A 39 -16.58 49.19 15.61
CA ASP A 39 -16.08 49.17 16.99
C ASP A 39 -16.01 47.72 17.52
N TYR A 40 -14.92 47.41 18.21
CA TYR A 40 -14.65 46.11 18.83
C TYR A 40 -15.78 45.68 19.78
N LYS A 41 -16.39 46.63 20.51
CA LYS A 41 -17.47 46.35 21.45
C LYS A 41 -18.76 45.90 20.75
N LEU A 42 -19.08 46.54 19.61
CA LEU A 42 -20.22 46.15 18.77
C LEU A 42 -19.98 44.78 18.13
N LEU A 43 -18.77 44.57 17.61
CA LEU A 43 -18.37 43.30 17.00
C LEU A 43 -18.32 42.15 18.02
N SER A 44 -17.87 42.40 19.26
CA SER A 44 -17.83 41.37 20.29
C SER A 44 -19.23 40.90 20.69
N ASP A 45 -20.16 41.83 20.90
CA ASP A 45 -21.51 41.49 21.35
C ASP A 45 -22.30 40.72 20.28
N ILE A 46 -22.05 41.01 19.00
CA ILE A 46 -22.77 40.41 17.85
C ILE A 46 -22.12 39.08 17.40
N VAL A 47 -20.78 39.02 17.32
CA VAL A 47 -20.05 37.78 16.96
C VAL A 47 -20.25 36.69 18.02
N ILE A 48 -20.35 37.06 19.31
CA ILE A 48 -20.58 36.12 20.42
C ILE A 48 -22.03 35.60 20.43
N LYS A 49 -23.02 36.39 19.95
CA LYS A 49 -24.43 35.97 19.90
C LYS A 49 -24.76 35.09 18.69
N ASP A 50 -24.32 35.46 17.49
CA ASP A 50 -24.84 34.86 16.24
C ASP A 50 -23.81 34.03 15.43
N GLY A 51 -22.55 33.96 15.89
CA GLY A 51 -21.54 33.08 15.28
C GLY A 51 -21.11 33.48 13.86
N PHE A 52 -21.02 34.79 13.57
CA PHE A 52 -20.58 35.32 12.28
C PHE A 52 -19.20 34.80 11.85
N SER A 53 -19.09 34.36 10.59
CA SER A 53 -17.79 34.00 10.03
C SER A 53 -17.09 35.22 9.43
N PRO A 54 -15.75 35.30 9.54
CA PRO A 54 -14.96 36.32 8.87
C PRO A 54 -15.17 36.40 7.35
N LEU A 55 -15.61 35.28 6.74
CA LEU A 55 -15.87 35.18 5.32
C LEU A 55 -17.16 35.89 4.92
N MET A 56 -18.25 35.78 5.70
CA MET A 56 -19.47 36.56 5.45
C MET A 56 -19.20 38.07 5.56
N CYS A 57 -18.42 38.47 6.57
CA CYS A 57 -18.02 39.85 6.77
C CYS A 57 -17.17 40.39 5.59
N PHE A 58 -16.27 39.55 5.07
CA PHE A 58 -15.45 39.88 3.92
C PHE A 58 -16.28 40.04 2.63
N LEU A 59 -17.16 39.07 2.34
CA LEU A 59 -17.99 39.08 1.13
C LEU A 59 -18.85 40.35 1.07
N TYR A 60 -19.48 40.71 2.19
CA TYR A 60 -20.39 41.86 2.21
C TYR A 60 -19.67 43.22 2.22
N SER A 61 -18.45 43.29 2.77
CA SER A 61 -17.59 44.49 2.68
C SER A 61 -17.18 44.90 1.25
N GLN A 62 -17.48 44.08 0.24
CA GLN A 62 -17.18 44.36 -1.16
C GLN A 62 -18.31 45.14 -1.88
N HIS A 63 -19.46 45.37 -1.25
CA HIS A 63 -20.56 46.13 -1.84
C HIS A 63 -20.36 47.65 -1.71
N ASP A 64 -20.73 48.40 -2.74
CA ASP A 64 -20.50 49.85 -2.83
C ASP A 64 -21.41 50.68 -1.89
N SER A 65 -22.55 50.12 -1.45
CA SER A 65 -23.56 50.76 -0.56
C SER A 65 -23.56 50.20 0.87
N PHE A 66 -22.42 49.74 1.35
CA PHE A 66 -22.31 48.96 2.58
C PHE A 66 -22.50 49.79 3.87
N ASP A 67 -23.65 49.64 4.56
CA ASP A 67 -23.84 50.05 5.96
C ASP A 67 -23.55 48.88 6.91
N VAL A 68 -22.46 49.04 7.66
CA VAL A 68 -21.95 48.05 8.60
C VAL A 68 -22.93 47.79 9.75
N ASN A 69 -23.63 48.82 10.23
CA ASN A 69 -24.52 48.71 11.37
C ASN A 69 -25.82 48.00 10.99
N GLU A 70 -26.33 48.25 9.79
CA GLU A 70 -27.50 47.56 9.26
C GLU A 70 -27.23 46.06 9.07
N PHE A 71 -26.12 45.72 8.42
CA PHE A 71 -25.69 44.32 8.23
C PHE A 71 -25.44 43.59 9.55
N LEU A 72 -24.80 44.25 10.53
CA LEU A 72 -24.51 43.64 11.83
C LEU A 72 -25.77 43.44 12.70
N ASN A 73 -26.78 44.30 12.55
CA ASN A 73 -28.02 44.19 13.33
C ASN A 73 -29.01 43.17 12.74
N SER A 74 -29.09 43.05 11.41
CA SER A 74 -30.00 42.10 10.76
C SER A 74 -29.49 41.60 9.40
N PRO A 75 -28.53 40.66 9.38
CA PRO A 75 -27.89 40.18 8.15
C PRO A 75 -28.88 39.56 7.17
N TYR A 76 -29.89 38.88 7.70
CA TYR A 76 -30.93 38.26 6.89
C TYR A 76 -31.73 39.30 6.10
N GLU A 77 -32.13 40.41 6.72
CA GLU A 77 -32.90 41.47 6.04
C GLU A 77 -32.04 42.13 4.96
N THR A 78 -30.77 42.40 5.28
CA THR A 78 -29.81 42.95 4.32
C THR A 78 -29.60 42.07 3.09
N PHE A 79 -29.49 40.75 3.25
CA PHE A 79 -29.41 39.82 2.12
C PHE A 79 -30.76 39.66 1.39
N SER A 80 -31.89 39.72 2.13
CA SER A 80 -33.23 39.64 1.57
C SER A 80 -33.47 40.78 0.58
N ASP A 81 -33.10 42.01 0.95
CA ASP A 81 -33.22 43.19 0.09
C ASP A 81 -32.38 43.06 -1.19
N GLU A 82 -31.12 42.59 -1.07
CA GLU A 82 -30.28 42.31 -2.25
C GLU A 82 -30.93 41.28 -3.18
N TRP A 83 -31.51 40.21 -2.63
CA TRP A 83 -32.14 39.17 -3.43
C TRP A 83 -33.45 39.61 -4.07
N ASP A 84 -34.22 40.49 -3.41
CA ASP A 84 -35.40 41.13 -3.98
C ASP A 84 -35.03 42.06 -5.14
N GLU A 85 -33.92 42.80 -5.06
CA GLU A 85 -33.39 43.59 -6.17
C GLU A 85 -32.94 42.70 -7.35
N LEU A 86 -32.20 41.62 -7.07
CA LEU A 86 -31.71 40.68 -8.09
C LEU A 86 -32.84 40.07 -8.93
N LYS A 87 -34.04 39.90 -8.34
CA LYS A 87 -35.23 39.41 -9.05
C LYS A 87 -35.60 40.28 -10.26
N THR A 88 -35.25 41.56 -10.24
CA THR A 88 -35.54 42.51 -11.33
C THR A 88 -34.32 42.82 -12.20
N ILE A 89 -33.15 42.97 -11.57
CA ILE A 89 -31.91 43.44 -12.23
C ILE A 89 -31.15 42.29 -12.92
N ASP A 90 -31.06 41.12 -12.28
CA ASP A 90 -30.29 39.98 -12.78
C ASP A 90 -31.02 38.65 -12.49
N LYS A 91 -32.08 38.42 -13.29
CA LYS A 91 -32.94 37.23 -13.22
C LYS A 91 -32.16 35.92 -13.36
N GLU A 92 -31.04 35.93 -14.10
CA GLU A 92 -30.19 34.75 -14.24
C GLU A 92 -29.46 34.43 -12.93
N LYS A 93 -28.91 35.44 -12.24
CA LYS A 93 -28.28 35.26 -10.91
C LYS A 93 -29.31 34.84 -9.86
N PHE A 94 -30.51 35.42 -9.88
CA PHE A 94 -31.62 34.99 -9.01
C PHE A 94 -31.99 33.51 -9.25
N CYS A 95 -32.06 33.08 -10.51
CA CYS A 95 -32.29 31.67 -10.86
C CYS A 95 -31.20 30.74 -10.34
N VAL A 96 -29.93 31.17 -10.37
CA VAL A 96 -28.81 30.40 -9.81
C VAL A 96 -28.96 30.18 -8.30
N LEU A 97 -29.35 31.22 -7.56
CA LEU A 97 -29.59 31.13 -6.11
C LEU A 97 -30.77 30.21 -5.79
N LEU A 98 -31.84 30.24 -6.59
CA LEU A 98 -32.96 29.31 -6.44
C LEU A 98 -32.54 27.85 -6.73
N LEU A 99 -31.79 27.61 -7.82
CA LEU A 99 -31.27 26.27 -8.13
C LEU A 99 -30.40 25.74 -6.99
N CYS A 100 -29.59 26.60 -6.38
CA CYS A 100 -28.79 26.24 -5.22
C CYS A 100 -29.66 25.71 -4.06
N VAL A 101 -30.75 26.39 -3.72
CA VAL A 101 -31.70 25.93 -2.71
C VAL A 101 -32.30 24.58 -3.12
N LEU A 102 -32.84 24.47 -4.34
CA LEU A 102 -33.47 23.24 -4.84
C LEU A 102 -32.54 22.02 -4.84
N TYR A 103 -31.23 22.22 -4.90
CA TYR A 103 -30.21 21.17 -4.87
C TYR A 103 -29.50 21.01 -3.52
N ASN A 104 -30.05 21.58 -2.43
CA ASN A 104 -29.49 21.50 -1.08
C ASN A 104 -28.04 22.00 -0.97
N GLY A 105 -27.73 23.13 -1.61
CA GLY A 105 -26.44 23.81 -1.48
C GLY A 105 -25.31 23.21 -2.31
N SER A 106 -25.56 22.14 -3.07
CA SER A 106 -24.58 21.55 -4.00
C SER A 106 -25.20 21.28 -5.37
N ILE A 107 -24.76 22.03 -6.38
CA ILE A 107 -25.25 21.89 -7.76
C ILE A 107 -24.24 21.07 -8.57
N ASN A 108 -24.64 19.88 -9.01
CA ASN A 108 -23.82 19.07 -9.92
C ASN A 108 -23.77 19.71 -11.32
N LYS A 109 -22.58 19.83 -11.92
CA LYS A 109 -22.36 20.37 -13.27
C LYS A 109 -23.11 19.61 -14.36
N ASP A 110 -23.42 18.34 -14.11
CA ASP A 110 -24.01 17.43 -15.08
C ASP A 110 -25.45 17.81 -15.47
N ILE A 111 -26.15 18.54 -14.61
CA ILE A 111 -27.52 19.02 -14.88
C ILE A 111 -27.58 19.98 -16.08
N PHE A 112 -26.45 20.61 -16.44
CA PHE A 112 -26.38 21.57 -17.54
C PHE A 112 -25.92 20.94 -18.87
N TYR A 113 -25.57 19.65 -18.92
CA TYR A 113 -25.18 18.97 -20.16
C TYR A 113 -26.38 18.42 -20.92
N GLU A 114 -26.19 18.19 -22.24
CA GLU A 114 -27.25 17.68 -23.12
C GLU A 114 -27.70 16.27 -22.76
N ASP A 115 -26.87 15.46 -22.10
CA ASP A 115 -27.21 14.09 -21.69
C ASP A 115 -28.05 14.01 -20.41
N SER A 116 -28.44 15.15 -19.82
CA SER A 116 -29.32 15.18 -18.65
C SER A 116 -30.69 14.53 -18.93
N GLY A 117 -31.22 13.82 -17.93
CA GLY A 117 -32.48 13.08 -18.04
C GLY A 117 -33.68 13.96 -18.45
N LYS A 118 -34.67 13.38 -19.14
CA LYS A 118 -35.84 14.11 -19.68
C LYS A 118 -36.64 14.86 -18.60
N GLN A 119 -36.75 14.30 -17.39
CA GLN A 119 -37.39 14.96 -16.25
C GLN A 119 -36.60 16.17 -15.75
N GLU A 120 -35.28 16.05 -15.66
CA GLU A 120 -34.37 17.10 -15.21
C GLU A 120 -34.37 18.30 -16.17
N LYS A 121 -34.38 18.02 -17.47
CA LYS A 121 -34.53 19.04 -18.52
C LYS A 121 -35.83 19.82 -18.42
N ARG A 122 -36.92 19.17 -18.00
CA ARG A 122 -38.25 19.80 -17.81
C ARG A 122 -38.28 20.62 -16.53
N LYS A 123 -37.76 20.05 -15.43
CA LYS A 123 -37.59 20.75 -14.15
C LYS A 123 -36.83 22.08 -14.31
N LEU A 124 -35.69 22.08 -15.03
CA LEU A 124 -34.94 23.30 -15.27
C LEU A 124 -35.72 24.35 -16.08
N LYS A 125 -36.49 23.92 -17.10
CA LYS A 125 -37.35 24.84 -17.87
C LYS A 125 -38.44 25.46 -17.00
N ASP A 126 -39.08 24.66 -16.14
CA ASP A 126 -40.12 25.15 -15.23
C ASP A 126 -39.52 26.12 -14.19
N VAL A 127 -38.29 25.87 -13.71
CA VAL A 127 -37.56 26.80 -12.83
C VAL A 127 -37.21 28.11 -13.53
N PHE A 128 -36.85 28.05 -14.82
CA PHE A 128 -36.59 29.27 -15.61
C PHE A 128 -37.86 30.11 -15.78
N GLU A 129 -39.00 29.48 -16.04
CA GLU A 129 -40.29 30.17 -16.14
C GLU A 129 -40.69 30.81 -14.79
N LEU A 130 -40.43 30.13 -13.67
CA LEU A 130 -40.63 30.69 -12.32
C LEU A 130 -39.76 31.92 -12.03
N CYS A 131 -38.58 32.02 -12.65
CA CYS A 131 -37.69 33.17 -12.55
C CYS A 131 -37.97 34.22 -13.64
N GLU A 132 -39.06 34.08 -14.41
CA GLU A 132 -39.42 34.94 -15.53
C GLU A 132 -38.31 35.07 -16.59
N LEU A 133 -37.53 34.01 -16.79
CA LEU A 133 -36.55 33.89 -17.87
C LEU A 133 -37.24 33.43 -19.16
N GLY A 134 -36.74 33.89 -20.31
CA GLY A 134 -37.31 33.55 -21.62
C GLY A 134 -37.27 32.04 -21.90
N ARG A 135 -38.25 31.53 -22.66
CA ARG A 135 -38.32 30.09 -23.02
C ARG A 135 -37.11 29.59 -23.82
N ASP A 136 -36.34 30.49 -24.40
CA ASP A 136 -35.12 30.24 -25.17
C ASP A 136 -33.83 30.44 -24.37
N THR A 137 -33.90 30.77 -23.08
CA THR A 137 -32.69 30.94 -22.25
C THR A 137 -31.87 29.65 -22.23
N SER A 138 -30.64 29.74 -22.76
CA SER A 138 -29.76 28.58 -22.89
C SER A 138 -29.26 28.10 -21.52
N ARG A 139 -29.20 26.77 -21.33
CA ARG A 139 -28.57 26.15 -20.15
C ARG A 139 -27.11 26.54 -20.00
N SER A 140 -26.42 26.82 -21.12
CA SER A 140 -25.04 27.32 -21.09
C SER A 140 -24.93 28.74 -20.51
N ALA A 141 -25.97 29.58 -20.68
CA ALA A 141 -25.99 30.93 -20.10
C ALA A 141 -26.05 30.86 -18.57
N ILE A 142 -26.97 30.06 -18.01
CA ILE A 142 -27.06 29.83 -16.56
C ILE A 142 -25.79 29.17 -16.02
N LYS A 143 -25.23 28.19 -16.73
CA LYS A 143 -23.94 27.57 -16.35
C LYS A 143 -22.80 28.60 -16.27
N ASN A 144 -22.73 29.52 -17.23
CA ASN A 144 -21.74 30.59 -17.23
C ASN A 144 -22.00 31.60 -16.11
N LYS A 145 -23.26 31.89 -15.79
CA LYS A 145 -23.62 32.76 -14.66
C LYS A 145 -23.25 32.13 -13.31
N ILE A 146 -23.42 30.81 -13.14
CA ILE A 146 -22.94 30.09 -11.94
C ILE A 146 -21.42 30.23 -11.81
N LYS A 147 -20.67 30.06 -12.91
CA LYS A 147 -19.21 30.28 -12.91
C LYS A 147 -18.83 31.71 -12.52
N ALA A 148 -19.61 32.71 -12.94
CA ALA A 148 -19.41 34.10 -12.53
C ALA A 148 -19.72 34.34 -11.04
N CYS A 149 -20.53 33.47 -10.43
CA CYS A 149 -20.86 33.50 -9.00
C CYS A 149 -19.90 32.66 -8.13
N VAL A 150 -18.90 31.99 -8.74
CA VAL A 150 -17.81 31.36 -8.00
C VAL A 150 -16.97 32.46 -7.32
N ASP A 151 -16.52 32.20 -6.10
CA ASP A 151 -15.82 33.15 -5.20
C ASP A 151 -16.72 34.22 -4.52
N THR A 152 -18.01 34.31 -4.89
CA THR A 152 -18.99 35.21 -4.21
C THR A 152 -20.04 34.44 -3.43
N TYR A 153 -20.70 33.46 -4.06
CA TYR A 153 -21.71 32.61 -3.45
C TYR A 153 -21.32 31.12 -3.45
N PHE A 154 -20.49 30.70 -4.43
CA PHE A 154 -20.11 29.30 -4.62
C PHE A 154 -18.60 29.07 -4.61
N ILE A 155 -18.20 27.87 -4.17
CA ILE A 155 -16.91 27.27 -4.43
C ILE A 155 -17.07 26.10 -5.41
N GLU A 156 -16.12 25.95 -6.32
CA GLU A 156 -16.08 24.84 -7.25
C GLU A 156 -15.23 23.71 -6.67
N ILE A 157 -15.84 22.57 -6.33
CA ILE A 157 -15.14 21.39 -5.83
C ILE A 157 -15.47 20.22 -6.75
N ASN A 158 -14.45 19.65 -7.41
CA ASN A 158 -14.58 18.53 -8.33
C ASN A 158 -15.65 18.79 -9.41
N LYS A 159 -16.76 18.03 -9.40
CA LYS A 159 -17.88 18.14 -10.34
C LYS A 159 -19.06 18.96 -9.83
N GLU A 160 -18.94 19.61 -8.67
CA GLU A 160 -20.04 20.33 -8.01
C GLU A 160 -19.70 21.79 -7.73
N TYR A 161 -20.74 22.65 -7.76
CA TYR A 161 -20.70 24.00 -7.20
C TYR A 161 -21.37 23.97 -5.82
N LYS A 162 -20.59 24.19 -4.76
CA LYS A 162 -21.08 24.19 -3.38
C LYS A 162 -21.17 25.60 -2.84
N VAL A 163 -22.14 25.88 -1.98
CA VAL A 163 -22.22 27.18 -1.30
C VAL A 163 -20.99 27.38 -0.43
N ILE A 164 -20.45 28.60 -0.43
CA ILE A 164 -19.23 28.94 0.29
C ILE A 164 -19.40 28.80 1.82
N HIS A 165 -20.62 28.97 2.34
CA HIS A 165 -20.89 29.03 3.77
C HIS A 165 -22.29 28.53 4.16
N ASP A 166 -22.37 27.72 5.21
CA ASP A 166 -23.63 27.09 5.65
C ASP A 166 -24.69 28.11 6.11
N LYS A 167 -24.32 29.15 6.87
CA LYS A 167 -25.26 30.20 7.28
C LYS A 167 -25.83 31.01 6.10
N MET A 168 -25.08 31.14 5.00
CA MET A 168 -25.56 31.82 3.80
C MET A 168 -26.61 30.96 3.08
N PHE A 169 -26.35 29.65 3.02
CA PHE A 169 -27.31 28.69 2.52
C PHE A 169 -28.59 28.64 3.37
N ASP A 170 -28.45 28.74 4.69
CA ASP A 170 -29.55 28.82 5.66
C ASP A 170 -30.44 30.05 5.42
N PHE A 171 -29.85 31.23 5.20
CA PHE A 171 -30.59 32.45 4.86
C PHE A 171 -31.33 32.33 3.53
N LEU A 172 -30.68 31.78 2.49
CA LEU A 172 -31.31 31.51 1.20
C LEU A 172 -32.51 30.56 1.36
N CYS A 173 -32.34 29.49 2.14
CA CYS A 173 -33.42 28.55 2.44
C CYS A 173 -34.61 29.25 3.11
N CYS A 174 -34.36 30.18 4.04
CA CYS A 174 -35.43 30.95 4.70
C CYS A 174 -36.12 31.93 3.75
N TYR A 175 -35.36 32.68 2.97
CA TYR A 175 -35.89 33.65 2.01
C TYR A 175 -36.78 32.97 0.96
N PHE A 176 -36.23 31.96 0.28
CA PHE A 176 -36.97 31.20 -0.72
C PHE A 176 -38.10 30.36 -0.09
N GLY A 177 -37.91 29.87 1.14
CA GLY A 177 -38.93 29.14 1.90
C GLY A 177 -40.19 29.96 2.20
N LYS A 178 -40.04 31.26 2.48
CA LYS A 178 -41.17 32.18 2.71
C LYS A 178 -41.97 32.47 1.43
N GLN A 179 -41.29 32.67 0.30
CA GLN A 179 -41.92 33.15 -0.94
C GLN A 179 -42.30 32.02 -1.92
N LEU A 180 -41.51 30.94 -1.98
CA LEU A 180 -41.56 29.92 -3.03
C LEU A 180 -41.70 28.49 -2.47
N ILE A 181 -42.51 28.33 -1.41
CA ILE A 181 -42.72 27.01 -0.77
C ILE A 181 -43.26 25.95 -1.74
N THR A 182 -44.20 26.30 -2.62
CA THR A 182 -44.80 25.33 -3.56
C THR A 182 -43.78 24.84 -4.60
N PRO A 183 -42.99 25.72 -5.25
CA PRO A 183 -41.84 25.31 -6.07
C PRO A 183 -40.81 24.46 -5.32
N ILE A 184 -40.47 24.82 -4.07
CA ILE A 184 -39.53 24.06 -3.26
C ILE A 184 -40.04 22.64 -3.03
N LEU A 185 -41.31 22.46 -2.63
CA LEU A 185 -41.91 21.15 -2.45
C LEU A 185 -42.01 20.35 -3.75
N LYS A 186 -42.25 21.02 -4.88
CA LYS A 186 -42.40 20.35 -6.18
C LYS A 186 -41.06 19.93 -6.79
N PHE A 187 -40.04 20.78 -6.70
CA PHE A 187 -38.79 20.63 -7.44
C PHE A 187 -37.57 20.36 -6.55
N GLY A 188 -37.65 20.61 -5.25
CA GLY A 188 -36.54 20.38 -4.32
C GLY A 188 -36.08 18.93 -4.35
N ASN A 189 -34.77 18.70 -4.30
CA ASN A 189 -34.22 17.36 -4.18
C ASN A 189 -34.61 16.73 -2.82
N ASN A 190 -34.56 15.41 -2.75
CA ASN A 190 -35.03 14.69 -1.57
C ASN A 190 -34.23 15.06 -0.31
N LYS A 191 -32.96 15.43 -0.46
CA LYS A 191 -32.10 15.84 0.65
C LYS A 191 -32.57 17.18 1.26
N LEU A 192 -32.90 18.17 0.45
CA LEU A 192 -33.47 19.45 0.90
C LEU A 192 -34.78 19.22 1.66
N ILE A 193 -35.71 18.47 1.05
CA ILE A 193 -37.02 18.18 1.65
C ILE A 193 -36.84 17.41 2.96
N GLY A 194 -35.94 16.43 2.95
CA GLY A 194 -35.65 15.58 4.08
C GLY A 194 -34.93 16.30 5.22
N GLU A 195 -34.08 17.30 4.97
CA GLU A 195 -33.23 17.95 5.99
C GLU A 195 -33.71 19.32 6.46
N ARG A 196 -34.38 20.08 5.58
CA ARG A 196 -34.61 21.52 5.76
C ARG A 196 -36.09 21.92 5.79
N VAL A 197 -37.01 21.01 5.50
CA VAL A 197 -38.45 21.30 5.49
C VAL A 197 -39.11 20.71 6.73
N GLN A 198 -39.93 21.52 7.42
CA GLN A 198 -40.64 21.14 8.64
C GLN A 198 -42.14 21.41 8.53
N LEU A 199 -42.97 20.49 9.02
CA LEU A 199 -44.41 20.71 9.16
C LEU A 199 -44.66 21.65 10.35
N GLY A 200 -45.44 22.71 10.15
CA GLY A 200 -45.77 23.68 11.19
C GLY A 200 -46.53 23.09 12.40
N SER A 201 -47.14 21.92 12.24
CA SER A 201 -47.76 21.15 13.32
C SER A 201 -46.76 20.51 14.30
N ILE A 202 -45.46 20.47 13.97
CA ILE A 202 -44.39 19.93 14.84
C ILE A 202 -43.73 21.09 15.58
N GLN A 203 -44.01 21.25 16.88
CA GLN A 203 -43.30 22.22 17.73
C GLN A 203 -41.88 21.72 18.04
N GLN A 204 -40.86 22.49 17.68
CA GLN A 204 -39.47 22.24 18.06
C GLN A 204 -38.77 23.52 18.53
N PRO A 205 -37.74 23.39 19.40
CA PRO A 205 -36.83 24.47 19.74
C PRO A 205 -35.84 24.72 18.58
N HIS A 206 -36.01 25.86 17.92
CA HIS A 206 -35.03 26.62 17.12
C HIS A 206 -33.87 25.83 16.45
N ARG A 207 -34.16 25.12 15.34
CA ARG A 207 -33.24 25.21 14.19
C ARG A 207 -33.58 26.52 13.48
N GLU A 208 -32.79 27.55 13.73
CA GLU A 208 -33.04 28.95 13.30
C GLU A 208 -33.34 29.13 11.80
N PHE A 209 -33.05 28.14 10.95
CA PHE A 209 -33.18 28.25 9.49
C PHE A 209 -33.83 27.02 8.83
N THR A 210 -34.97 26.57 9.37
CA THR A 210 -35.79 25.49 8.78
C THR A 210 -36.98 26.08 8.04
N ILE A 211 -37.29 25.57 6.85
CA ILE A 211 -38.45 25.97 6.05
C ILE A 211 -39.72 25.40 6.70
N VAL A 212 -40.45 26.23 7.42
CA VAL A 212 -41.69 25.84 8.09
C VAL A 212 -42.87 25.93 7.12
N ILE A 213 -43.54 24.79 6.91
CA ILE A 213 -44.75 24.71 6.10
C ILE A 213 -45.95 25.07 6.96
N SER A 214 -46.69 26.12 6.57
CA SER A 214 -48.00 26.47 7.14
C SER A 214 -49.02 25.33 6.95
N SER A 215 -50.01 25.20 7.84
CA SER A 215 -51.11 24.23 7.74
C SER A 215 -51.73 24.12 6.33
N ASN A 216 -51.87 25.24 5.62
CA ASN A 216 -52.46 25.30 4.28
C ASN A 216 -51.62 24.62 3.17
N ASN A 217 -50.33 24.39 3.39
CA ASN A 217 -49.43 23.76 2.43
C ASN A 217 -49.03 22.33 2.84
N GLU A 218 -49.52 21.81 3.98
CA GLU A 218 -49.26 20.43 4.40
C GLU A 218 -49.75 19.43 3.35
N GLY A 219 -50.92 19.65 2.74
CA GLY A 219 -51.44 18.78 1.67
C GLY A 219 -50.45 18.60 0.51
N LYS A 220 -49.84 19.70 0.05
CA LYS A 220 -48.85 19.69 -1.03
C LYS A 220 -47.57 18.94 -0.66
N TYR A 221 -47.19 18.98 0.61
CA TYR A 221 -46.06 18.20 1.12
C TYR A 221 -46.37 16.71 1.07
N PHE A 222 -47.57 16.30 1.47
CA PHE A 222 -47.98 14.89 1.39
C PHE A 222 -48.25 14.42 -0.04
N ASP A 223 -48.70 15.31 -0.93
CA ASP A 223 -48.77 15.02 -2.37
C ASP A 223 -47.36 14.76 -2.94
N ARG A 224 -46.37 15.57 -2.53
CA ARG A 224 -44.97 15.33 -2.88
C ARG A 224 -44.48 14.00 -2.32
N LEU A 225 -44.77 13.70 -1.05
CA LEU A 225 -44.42 12.41 -0.43
C LEU A 225 -45.05 11.24 -1.18
N ARG A 226 -46.33 11.35 -1.56
CA ARG A 226 -47.04 10.35 -2.37
C ARG A 226 -46.35 10.17 -3.72
N THR A 227 -46.03 11.26 -4.41
CA THR A 227 -45.32 11.21 -5.69
C THR A 227 -43.93 10.57 -5.54
N ASP A 228 -43.20 10.84 -4.46
CA ASP A 228 -41.90 10.19 -4.22
C ASP A 228 -42.06 8.69 -3.96
N LEU A 229 -43.08 8.26 -3.21
CA LEU A 229 -43.41 6.85 -3.02
C LEU A 229 -43.84 6.19 -4.33
N GLU A 230 -44.68 6.84 -5.15
CA GLU A 230 -45.10 6.34 -6.46
C GLU A 230 -43.92 6.15 -7.42
N ASN A 231 -42.87 6.97 -7.27
CA ASN A 231 -41.64 6.88 -8.04
C ASN A 231 -40.59 5.95 -7.42
N GLY A 232 -40.92 5.17 -6.39
CA GLY A 232 -40.00 4.21 -5.79
C GLY A 232 -39.01 4.77 -4.76
N LYS A 233 -39.13 6.05 -4.36
CA LYS A 233 -38.14 6.76 -3.51
C LYS A 233 -38.43 6.62 -2.01
N ILE A 234 -38.86 5.44 -1.57
CA ILE A 234 -39.26 5.18 -0.18
C ILE A 234 -38.12 5.41 0.83
N HIS A 235 -36.88 5.06 0.47
CA HIS A 235 -35.70 5.24 1.33
C HIS A 235 -35.44 6.70 1.72
N CYS A 236 -35.63 7.62 0.77
CA CYS A 236 -35.49 9.05 1.04
C CYS A 236 -36.56 9.56 2.00
N CYS A 237 -37.73 8.94 2.00
CA CYS A 237 -38.83 9.30 2.89
C CYS A 237 -38.59 8.77 4.30
N LEU A 238 -38.15 7.51 4.44
CA LEU A 238 -37.90 6.88 5.74
C LEU A 238 -36.68 7.46 6.47
N ASN A 239 -35.66 7.92 5.72
CA ASN A 239 -34.48 8.61 6.27
C ASN A 239 -34.72 10.11 6.52
N ASN A 240 -35.94 10.62 6.30
CA ASN A 240 -36.26 11.98 6.65
C ASN A 240 -36.22 12.15 8.19
N TRP A 241 -35.49 13.15 8.70
CA TRP A 241 -35.39 13.37 10.15
C TRP A 241 -36.74 13.60 10.83
N GLN A 242 -37.76 14.05 10.08
CA GLN A 242 -39.11 14.24 10.59
C GLN A 242 -39.78 12.92 11.00
N MET A 243 -39.33 11.77 10.48
CA MET A 243 -39.80 10.44 10.87
C MET A 243 -39.55 10.11 12.35
N LYS A 244 -38.72 10.89 13.06
CA LYS A 244 -38.60 10.80 14.53
C LYS A 244 -39.91 11.19 15.25
N TYR A 245 -40.78 11.97 14.62
CA TYR A 245 -42.07 12.38 15.18
C TYR A 245 -43.18 11.41 14.82
N MET A 246 -43.90 10.93 15.84
CA MET A 246 -45.04 10.03 15.67
C MET A 246 -46.10 10.59 14.71
N VAL A 247 -46.40 11.88 14.78
CA VAL A 247 -47.36 12.56 13.87
C VAL A 247 -46.96 12.40 12.40
N TYR A 248 -45.66 12.50 12.09
CA TYR A 248 -45.17 12.33 10.73
C TYR A 248 -45.24 10.87 10.30
N ARG A 249 -44.85 9.93 11.17
CA ARG A 249 -44.95 8.48 10.89
C ARG A 249 -46.38 8.05 10.60
N GLN A 250 -47.34 8.54 11.38
CA GLN A 250 -48.76 8.26 11.16
C GLN A 250 -49.23 8.82 9.81
N LYS A 251 -48.90 10.07 9.48
CA LYS A 251 -49.28 10.65 8.18
C LYS A 251 -48.58 9.96 7.00
N PHE A 252 -47.33 9.55 7.16
CA PHE A 252 -46.62 8.70 6.19
C PHE A 252 -47.35 7.38 5.99
N LEU A 253 -47.73 6.71 7.09
CA LEU A 253 -48.47 5.45 7.07
C LEU A 253 -49.83 5.61 6.40
N ASP A 254 -50.55 6.71 6.65
CA ASP A 254 -51.81 7.01 6.00
C ASP A 254 -51.62 7.14 4.48
N VAL A 255 -50.63 7.91 4.02
CA VAL A 255 -50.29 8.02 2.58
C VAL A 255 -49.90 6.67 1.99
N PHE A 256 -49.09 5.87 2.70
CA PHE A 256 -48.68 4.54 2.26
C PHE A 256 -49.87 3.59 2.11
N LYS A 257 -50.83 3.61 3.05
CA LYS A 257 -52.05 2.80 3.00
C LYS A 257 -52.91 3.09 1.76
N TYR A 258 -52.90 4.33 1.26
CA TYR A 258 -53.63 4.72 0.05
C TYR A 258 -52.99 4.27 -1.28
N LEU A 259 -51.74 3.78 -1.26
CA LEU A 259 -51.09 3.25 -2.47
C LEU A 259 -51.75 1.93 -2.92
N SER A 260 -51.66 1.63 -4.23
CA SER A 260 -52.13 0.33 -4.75
C SER A 260 -51.32 -0.83 -4.15
N ASN A 261 -51.94 -2.00 -3.99
CA ASN A 261 -51.28 -3.17 -3.43
C ASN A 261 -50.04 -3.59 -4.23
N ASP A 262 -50.09 -3.44 -5.56
CA ASP A 262 -48.94 -3.70 -6.44
C ASP A 262 -47.77 -2.73 -6.17
N LEU A 263 -48.06 -1.46 -5.87
CA LEU A 263 -47.00 -0.51 -5.49
C LEU A 263 -46.45 -0.84 -4.10
N LYS A 264 -47.30 -1.18 -3.13
CA LYS A 264 -46.86 -1.51 -1.77
C LYS A 264 -45.92 -2.71 -1.77
N SER A 265 -46.29 -3.80 -2.45
CA SER A 265 -45.47 -5.01 -2.53
C SER A 265 -44.13 -4.75 -3.22
N ASN A 266 -44.12 -3.91 -4.26
CA ASN A 266 -42.89 -3.47 -4.90
C ASN A 266 -42.02 -2.64 -3.94
N LEU A 267 -42.58 -1.62 -3.27
CA LEU A 267 -41.85 -0.73 -2.36
C LEU A 267 -41.27 -1.43 -1.13
N ILE A 268 -41.95 -2.45 -0.61
CA ILE A 268 -41.46 -3.26 0.50
C ILE A 268 -40.19 -4.01 0.10
N ASN A 269 -40.13 -4.47 -1.16
CA ASN A 269 -39.03 -5.27 -1.68
C ASN A 269 -37.95 -4.46 -2.42
N THR A 270 -38.19 -3.18 -2.73
CA THR A 270 -37.19 -2.31 -3.37
C THR A 270 -35.98 -2.14 -2.45
N GLN A 271 -34.82 -2.57 -2.94
CA GLN A 271 -33.54 -2.42 -2.28
C GLN A 271 -32.85 -1.12 -2.73
N ASP A 272 -32.14 -0.46 -1.81
CA ASP A 272 -31.23 0.63 -2.15
C ASP A 272 -29.91 0.08 -2.74
N ASP A 273 -28.95 0.98 -3.02
CA ASP A 273 -27.64 0.61 -3.58
C ASP A 273 -26.83 -0.34 -2.66
N ASN A 274 -27.17 -0.41 -1.37
CA ASN A 274 -26.55 -1.31 -0.39
C ASN A 274 -27.32 -2.63 -0.24
N GLY A 275 -28.35 -2.86 -1.06
CA GLY A 275 -29.21 -4.01 -0.95
C GLY A 275 -30.22 -3.93 0.20
N ILE A 276 -30.39 -2.79 0.88
CA ILE A 276 -31.28 -2.62 2.04
C ILE A 276 -32.68 -2.24 1.55
N ASN A 277 -33.73 -2.93 2.01
CA ASN A 277 -35.11 -2.59 1.65
C ASN A 277 -35.78 -1.68 2.68
N SER A 278 -36.94 -1.11 2.31
CA SER A 278 -37.69 -0.16 3.15
C SER A 278 -38.14 -0.77 4.48
N PHE A 279 -38.41 -2.08 4.50
CA PHE A 279 -38.74 -2.81 5.72
C PHE A 279 -37.58 -2.81 6.72
N ILE A 280 -36.35 -3.07 6.26
CA ILE A 280 -35.15 -3.03 7.11
C ILE A 280 -34.88 -1.61 7.62
N VAL A 281 -35.05 -0.58 6.79
CA VAL A 281 -34.89 0.82 7.23
C VAL A 281 -35.88 1.15 8.36
N SER A 282 -37.14 0.70 8.25
CA SER A 282 -38.12 0.87 9.34
C SER A 282 -37.74 0.11 10.61
N CYS A 283 -37.10 -1.06 10.50
CA CYS A 283 -36.59 -1.82 11.64
C CYS A 283 -35.40 -1.12 12.30
N LEU A 284 -34.46 -0.62 11.49
CA LEU A 284 -33.26 0.09 11.93
C LEU A 284 -33.58 1.33 12.76
N HIS A 285 -34.62 2.09 12.38
CA HIS A 285 -35.05 3.31 13.09
C HIS A 285 -36.19 3.09 14.09
N GLY A 286 -36.61 1.83 14.31
CA GLY A 286 -37.58 1.48 15.35
C GLY A 286 -38.98 2.03 15.09
N TYR A 287 -39.41 2.09 13.84
CA TYR A 287 -40.74 2.57 13.47
C TYR A 287 -41.80 1.47 13.69
N GLU A 288 -42.07 1.13 14.95
CA GLU A 288 -42.92 0.01 15.42
C GLU A 288 -44.23 -0.19 14.64
N GLU A 289 -45.00 0.89 14.44
CA GLU A 289 -46.27 0.87 13.70
C GLU A 289 -46.09 0.57 12.21
N LEU A 290 -45.03 1.11 11.60
CA LEU A 290 -44.68 0.85 10.20
C LEU A 290 -44.16 -0.57 10.01
N VAL A 291 -43.34 -1.07 10.93
CA VAL A 291 -42.86 -2.46 10.94
C VAL A 291 -44.04 -3.42 11.00
N SER A 292 -44.97 -3.21 11.94
CA SER A 292 -46.18 -4.03 12.08
C SER A 292 -47.04 -4.01 10.81
N HIS A 293 -47.18 -2.84 10.18
CA HIS A 293 -47.94 -2.73 8.94
C HIS A 293 -47.24 -3.39 7.75
N PHE A 294 -45.94 -3.19 7.56
CA PHE A 294 -45.18 -3.85 6.50
C PHE A 294 -45.23 -5.38 6.63
N ILE A 295 -45.16 -5.93 7.85
CA ILE A 295 -45.36 -7.37 8.09
C ILE A 295 -46.78 -7.81 7.66
N SER A 296 -47.81 -7.02 7.99
CA SER A 296 -49.18 -7.34 7.58
C SER A 296 -49.41 -7.31 6.06
N GLU A 297 -48.61 -6.51 5.34
CA GLU A 297 -48.63 -6.42 3.87
C GLU A 297 -47.69 -7.45 3.19
N GLY A 298 -47.09 -8.37 3.97
CA GLY A 298 -46.29 -9.48 3.44
C GLY A 298 -44.77 -9.27 3.40
N ALA A 299 -44.23 -8.32 4.18
CA ALA A 299 -42.78 -8.19 4.32
C ALA A 299 -42.15 -9.45 4.93
N ASP A 300 -41.06 -9.92 4.33
CA ASP A 300 -40.32 -11.08 4.82
C ASP A 300 -39.51 -10.71 6.08
N VAL A 301 -39.98 -11.18 7.24
CA VAL A 301 -39.34 -11.04 8.56
C VAL A 301 -37.99 -11.75 8.68
N SER A 302 -37.69 -12.64 7.72
CA SER A 302 -36.45 -13.40 7.62
C SER A 302 -35.58 -12.97 6.43
N ALA A 303 -35.89 -11.83 5.80
CA ALA A 303 -35.13 -11.35 4.66
C ALA A 303 -33.64 -11.16 5.01
N ARG A 304 -32.74 -11.55 4.11
CA ARG A 304 -31.29 -11.35 4.21
C ARG A 304 -30.86 -10.40 3.12
N ASN A 305 -30.98 -9.10 3.39
CA ASN A 305 -30.83 -8.06 2.37
C ASN A 305 -29.67 -7.13 2.77
N GLY A 306 -28.61 -7.11 1.97
CA GLY A 306 -27.39 -6.35 2.28
C GLY A 306 -26.70 -6.83 3.56
N LEU A 307 -26.35 -5.89 4.45
CA LEU A 307 -25.63 -6.14 5.71
C LEU A 307 -26.51 -6.64 6.87
N PHE A 308 -27.84 -6.64 6.73
CA PHE A 308 -28.75 -6.87 7.86
C PHE A 308 -29.87 -7.88 7.56
N THR A 309 -30.28 -8.60 8.60
CA THR A 309 -31.66 -9.08 8.75
C THR A 309 -32.51 -8.01 9.44
N PRO A 310 -33.85 -8.02 9.28
CA PRO A 310 -34.74 -7.11 10.01
C PRO A 310 -34.47 -7.11 11.52
N LEU A 311 -34.20 -8.29 12.09
CA LEU A 311 -33.90 -8.46 13.51
C LEU A 311 -32.56 -7.83 13.89
N THR A 312 -31.47 -8.09 13.15
CA THR A 312 -30.16 -7.46 13.41
C THR A 312 -30.19 -5.94 13.22
N ALA A 313 -31.03 -5.42 12.30
CA ALA A 313 -31.19 -3.99 12.10
C ALA A 313 -31.84 -3.32 13.32
N ALA A 314 -32.90 -3.92 13.87
CA ALA A 314 -33.54 -3.42 15.08
C ALA A 314 -32.62 -3.51 16.32
N CYS A 315 -31.78 -4.56 16.38
CA CYS A 315 -30.77 -4.73 17.44
C CYS A 315 -29.69 -3.64 17.39
N ARG A 316 -29.18 -3.31 16.20
CA ARG A 316 -28.12 -2.31 16.01
C ARG A 316 -28.38 -0.97 16.70
N ASP A 317 -29.60 -0.43 16.61
CA ASP A 317 -29.97 0.86 17.20
C ASP A 317 -30.78 0.73 18.52
N GLY A 318 -30.89 -0.48 19.06
CA GLY A 318 -31.40 -0.68 20.42
C GLY A 318 -32.93 -0.70 20.55
N HIS A 319 -33.67 -1.04 19.48
CA HIS A 319 -35.13 -0.92 19.46
C HIS A 319 -35.87 -2.15 20.00
N LEU A 320 -35.89 -2.30 21.34
CA LEU A 320 -36.49 -3.44 22.05
C LEU A 320 -37.90 -3.83 21.56
N LYS A 321 -38.84 -2.88 21.47
CA LYS A 321 -40.22 -3.16 21.02
C LYS A 321 -40.28 -3.67 19.58
N THR A 322 -39.37 -3.20 18.73
CA THR A 322 -39.30 -3.67 17.33
C THR A 322 -38.76 -5.10 17.29
N VAL A 323 -37.77 -5.43 18.13
CA VAL A 323 -37.27 -6.79 18.32
C VAL A 323 -38.36 -7.73 18.87
N GLU A 324 -39.15 -7.27 19.84
CA GLU A 324 -40.33 -8.00 20.35
C GLU A 324 -41.32 -8.33 19.22
N ILE A 325 -41.73 -7.32 18.44
CA ILE A 325 -42.65 -7.50 17.30
C ILE A 325 -42.09 -8.51 16.29
N LEU A 326 -40.80 -8.41 15.92
CA LEU A 326 -40.19 -9.28 14.93
C LEU A 326 -40.11 -10.74 15.41
N LEU A 327 -39.73 -10.97 16.66
CA LEU A 327 -39.68 -12.34 17.23
C LEU A 327 -41.08 -12.94 17.37
N ASP A 328 -42.07 -12.16 17.82
CA ASP A 328 -43.45 -12.63 17.95
C ASP A 328 -44.12 -12.91 16.60
N LYS A 329 -43.60 -12.32 15.51
CA LYS A 329 -44.03 -12.57 14.12
C LYS A 329 -43.21 -13.63 13.39
N GLY A 330 -42.37 -14.39 14.11
CA GLY A 330 -41.68 -15.57 13.58
C GLY A 330 -40.27 -15.33 13.04
N SER A 331 -39.64 -14.19 13.35
CA SER A 331 -38.20 -14.01 13.08
C SER A 331 -37.38 -14.99 13.93
N THR A 332 -36.32 -15.55 13.34
CA THR A 332 -35.48 -16.54 14.03
C THR A 332 -34.41 -15.84 14.87
N VAL A 333 -34.40 -16.10 16.18
CA VAL A 333 -33.51 -15.45 17.16
C VAL A 333 -32.01 -15.55 16.83
N ASN A 334 -31.60 -16.64 16.18
CA ASN A 334 -30.19 -16.90 15.81
C ASN A 334 -29.92 -16.69 14.30
N GLN A 335 -30.82 -16.01 13.58
CA GLN A 335 -30.62 -15.77 12.15
C GLN A 335 -29.48 -14.78 11.94
N THR A 336 -28.44 -15.21 11.24
CA THR A 336 -27.26 -14.38 11.04
C THR A 336 -27.39 -13.46 9.83
N ASN A 337 -26.73 -12.30 9.89
CA ASN A 337 -26.48 -11.48 8.70
C ASN A 337 -25.45 -12.14 7.75
N ILE A 338 -24.99 -11.39 6.75
CA ILE A 338 -24.01 -11.87 5.77
C ILE A 338 -22.63 -12.14 6.37
N ASP A 339 -22.29 -11.50 7.49
CA ASP A 339 -21.00 -11.68 8.19
C ASP A 339 -21.06 -12.81 9.23
N GLY A 340 -22.20 -13.49 9.33
CA GLY A 340 -22.41 -14.55 10.30
C GLY A 340 -22.72 -14.03 11.71
N GLU A 341 -22.99 -12.74 11.87
CA GLU A 341 -23.32 -12.13 13.15
C GLU A 341 -24.78 -12.42 13.52
N THR A 342 -25.01 -12.88 14.75
CA THR A 342 -26.35 -13.07 15.31
C THR A 342 -26.91 -11.73 15.83
N PRO A 343 -28.24 -11.61 16.04
CA PRO A 343 -28.83 -10.47 16.74
C PRO A 343 -28.18 -10.20 18.10
N LEU A 344 -27.90 -11.27 18.86
CA LEU A 344 -27.21 -11.18 20.15
C LEU A 344 -25.79 -10.60 20.00
N TYR A 345 -25.04 -11.01 18.97
CA TYR A 345 -23.73 -10.44 18.67
C TYR A 345 -23.83 -8.94 18.39
N THR A 346 -24.82 -8.52 17.58
CA THR A 346 -25.05 -7.10 17.28
C THR A 346 -25.33 -6.28 18.55
N ASP A 347 -26.20 -6.78 19.44
CA ASP A 347 -26.51 -6.09 20.71
C ASP A 347 -25.30 -6.03 21.66
N CYS A 348 -24.49 -7.09 21.70
CA CYS A 348 -23.25 -7.12 22.48
C CYS A 348 -22.22 -6.11 21.95
N SER A 349 -22.16 -5.90 20.63
CA SER A 349 -21.29 -4.90 20.00
C SER A 349 -21.75 -3.46 20.31
N CYS A 350 -23.06 -3.22 20.21
CA CYS A 350 -23.63 -1.89 20.39
C CYS A 350 -23.85 -1.47 21.85
N GLY A 351 -23.79 -2.41 22.81
CA GLY A 351 -23.92 -2.09 24.24
C GLY A 351 -25.36 -2.12 24.77
N HIS A 352 -26.29 -2.80 24.11
CA HIS A 352 -27.72 -2.76 24.46
C HIS A 352 -28.08 -3.83 25.51
N TYR A 353 -27.73 -3.60 26.79
CA TYR A 353 -27.92 -4.57 27.88
C TYR A 353 -29.35 -5.16 27.98
N SER A 354 -30.39 -4.33 27.83
CA SER A 354 -31.79 -4.76 27.89
C SER A 354 -32.12 -5.77 26.78
N LEU A 355 -31.60 -5.55 25.57
CA LEU A 355 -31.79 -6.43 24.43
C LEU A 355 -30.98 -7.72 24.57
N VAL A 356 -29.72 -7.63 25.04
CA VAL A 356 -28.91 -8.81 25.39
C VAL A 356 -29.66 -9.72 26.36
N THR A 357 -30.22 -9.15 27.43
CA THR A 357 -30.98 -9.91 28.43
C THR A 357 -32.22 -10.55 27.80
N TYR A 358 -32.98 -9.78 27.01
CA TYR A 358 -34.19 -10.25 26.36
C TYR A 358 -33.93 -11.37 25.33
N LEU A 359 -32.89 -11.24 24.50
CA LEU A 359 -32.51 -12.26 23.52
C LEU A 359 -32.03 -13.55 24.18
N ILE A 360 -31.26 -13.45 25.27
CA ILE A 360 -30.85 -14.63 26.07
C ILE A 360 -32.07 -15.33 26.66
N GLU A 361 -33.06 -14.58 27.16
CA GLU A 361 -34.34 -15.13 27.64
C GLU A 361 -35.15 -15.80 26.53
N ARG A 362 -35.01 -15.32 25.29
CA ARG A 362 -35.57 -15.95 24.06
C ARG A 362 -34.65 -17.03 23.47
N HIS A 363 -33.72 -17.58 24.26
CA HIS A 363 -32.82 -18.68 23.88
C HIS A 363 -31.85 -18.37 22.71
N ALA A 364 -31.35 -17.14 22.62
CA ALA A 364 -30.25 -16.80 21.73
C ALA A 364 -28.98 -17.62 22.05
N ASP A 365 -28.25 -18.04 21.02
CA ASP A 365 -27.02 -18.81 21.16
C ASP A 365 -25.85 -17.88 21.47
N ILE A 366 -25.43 -17.90 22.75
CA ILE A 366 -24.35 -17.07 23.30
C ILE A 366 -22.99 -17.44 22.70
N ASN A 367 -22.79 -18.70 22.32
CA ASN A 367 -21.50 -19.22 21.87
C ASN A 367 -21.40 -19.25 20.34
N LYS A 368 -22.42 -18.78 19.62
CA LYS A 368 -22.38 -18.66 18.16
C LYS A 368 -21.32 -17.66 17.75
N ARG A 369 -20.37 -18.12 16.93
CA ARG A 369 -19.30 -17.29 16.36
C ARG A 369 -19.65 -16.83 14.94
N ASN A 370 -19.22 -15.63 14.60
CA ASN A 370 -19.38 -15.08 13.25
C ASN A 370 -18.34 -15.67 12.27
N LYS A 371 -18.31 -15.20 11.01
CA LYS A 371 -17.35 -15.67 10.00
C LYS A 371 -15.88 -15.37 10.35
N TYR A 372 -15.64 -14.41 11.24
CA TYR A 372 -14.33 -14.03 11.75
C TYR A 372 -13.97 -14.76 13.05
N ASN A 373 -14.71 -15.82 13.38
CA ASN A 373 -14.56 -16.58 14.62
C ASN A 373 -14.75 -15.74 15.90
N SER A 374 -15.27 -14.51 15.78
CA SER A 374 -15.51 -13.61 16.92
C SER A 374 -16.79 -14.01 17.65
N SER A 375 -16.75 -13.97 18.99
CA SER A 375 -17.85 -14.32 19.89
C SER A 375 -18.52 -13.07 20.50
N CYS A 376 -19.71 -13.25 21.08
CA CYS A 376 -20.39 -12.18 21.81
C CYS A 376 -19.53 -11.63 22.97
N LEU A 377 -18.74 -12.49 23.62
CA LEU A 377 -17.85 -12.09 24.71
C LEU A 377 -16.67 -11.24 24.21
N ILE A 378 -16.07 -11.59 23.07
CA ILE A 378 -14.98 -10.80 22.47
C ILE A 378 -15.47 -9.41 22.08
N VAL A 379 -16.61 -9.32 21.37
CA VAL A 379 -17.11 -8.02 20.89
C VAL A 379 -17.62 -7.13 22.03
N ALA A 380 -18.23 -7.72 23.08
CA ALA A 380 -18.61 -6.97 24.27
C ALA A 380 -17.38 -6.45 25.04
N SER A 381 -16.31 -7.24 25.09
CA SER A 381 -15.03 -6.85 25.70
C SER A 381 -14.31 -5.76 24.90
N TYR A 382 -14.37 -5.83 23.57
CA TYR A 382 -13.89 -4.78 22.66
C TYR A 382 -14.65 -3.45 22.86
N GLY A 383 -15.97 -3.53 23.00
CA GLY A 383 -16.82 -2.36 23.24
C GLY A 383 -16.75 -1.77 24.66
N GLY A 384 -16.08 -2.45 25.60
CA GLY A 384 -15.98 -1.99 26.99
C GLY A 384 -17.27 -2.17 27.81
N HIS A 385 -18.19 -3.03 27.36
CA HIS A 385 -19.51 -3.19 27.98
C HIS A 385 -19.48 -4.14 29.18
N GLU A 386 -19.01 -3.64 30.32
CA GLU A 386 -18.76 -4.42 31.56
C GLU A 386 -19.99 -5.22 32.04
N ASP A 387 -21.18 -4.62 31.99
CA ASP A 387 -22.45 -5.20 32.41
C ASP A 387 -22.89 -6.36 31.50
N ILE A 388 -22.69 -6.21 30.19
CA ILE A 388 -22.92 -7.26 29.19
C ILE A 388 -21.92 -8.40 29.38
N VAL A 389 -20.63 -8.09 29.56
CA VAL A 389 -19.60 -9.11 29.83
C VAL A 389 -19.96 -9.91 31.09
N ALA A 390 -20.32 -9.24 32.18
CA ALA A 390 -20.77 -9.91 33.40
C ALA A 390 -22.01 -10.79 33.16
N LYS A 391 -22.97 -10.32 32.36
CA LYS A 391 -24.18 -11.09 32.00
C LYS A 391 -23.86 -12.33 31.18
N LEU A 392 -22.99 -12.23 30.19
CA LEU A 392 -22.57 -13.36 29.34
C LEU A 392 -21.82 -14.41 30.17
N ILE A 393 -20.91 -13.97 31.04
CA ILE A 393 -20.18 -14.83 32.00
C ILE A 393 -21.15 -15.57 32.92
N LEU A 394 -22.17 -14.90 33.44
CA LEU A 394 -23.20 -15.52 34.29
C LEU A 394 -24.04 -16.57 33.56
N LYS A 395 -23.98 -16.62 32.23
CA LYS A 395 -24.69 -17.55 31.37
C LYS A 395 -23.77 -18.59 30.73
N ASP A 396 -22.61 -18.83 31.36
CA ASP A 396 -21.64 -19.87 31.00
C ASP A 396 -21.15 -19.78 29.53
N CYS A 397 -20.84 -18.56 29.07
CA CYS A 397 -20.21 -18.36 27.77
C CYS A 397 -18.77 -18.91 27.72
N ASP A 398 -18.31 -19.27 26.52
CA ASP A 398 -16.93 -19.70 26.25
C ASP A 398 -15.91 -18.55 26.45
N ILE A 399 -15.29 -18.52 27.64
CA ILE A 399 -14.37 -17.48 28.10
C ILE A 399 -13.13 -17.35 27.21
N ASP A 400 -12.60 -18.49 26.77
CA ASP A 400 -11.34 -18.57 25.99
C ASP A 400 -11.59 -18.71 24.49
N SER A 401 -12.79 -18.33 24.05
CA SER A 401 -13.05 -18.11 22.62
C SER A 401 -12.09 -17.07 22.06
N TYR A 402 -11.72 -17.23 20.79
CA TYR A 402 -10.75 -16.37 20.10
C TYR A 402 -11.18 -16.11 18.66
N ASP A 403 -10.84 -14.94 18.12
CA ASP A 403 -11.13 -14.54 16.75
C ASP A 403 -10.09 -15.06 15.74
N ILE A 404 -10.19 -14.65 14.47
CA ILE A 404 -9.21 -14.99 13.42
C ILE A 404 -7.79 -14.46 13.69
N LEU A 405 -7.64 -13.44 14.54
CA LEU A 405 -6.35 -12.89 14.98
C LEU A 405 -5.85 -13.56 16.26
N TRP A 406 -6.53 -14.63 16.70
CA TRP A 406 -6.27 -15.38 17.93
C TRP A 406 -6.43 -14.55 19.20
N LYS A 407 -7.13 -13.41 19.11
CA LYS A 407 -7.41 -12.56 20.25
C LYS A 407 -8.59 -13.11 21.04
N THR A 408 -8.38 -13.31 22.34
CA THR A 408 -9.41 -13.66 23.31
C THR A 408 -10.07 -12.42 23.89
N ALA A 409 -11.18 -12.59 24.61
CA ALA A 409 -11.84 -11.50 25.32
C ALA A 409 -10.88 -10.78 26.30
N ILE A 410 -10.02 -11.53 27.00
CA ILE A 410 -9.04 -10.96 27.92
C ILE A 410 -7.92 -10.23 27.19
N PHE A 411 -7.46 -10.75 26.04
CA PHE A 411 -6.48 -10.05 25.21
C PHE A 411 -7.01 -8.68 24.78
N VAL A 412 -8.22 -8.65 24.21
CA VAL A 412 -8.86 -7.41 23.76
C VAL A 412 -9.10 -6.44 24.92
N ALA A 413 -9.57 -6.94 26.07
CA ALA A 413 -9.75 -6.09 27.25
C ALA A 413 -8.42 -5.49 27.76
N CYS A 414 -7.31 -6.23 27.66
CA CYS A 414 -5.97 -5.72 27.97
C CYS A 414 -5.47 -4.73 26.92
N GLU A 415 -5.76 -4.99 25.64
CA GLU A 415 -5.41 -4.12 24.52
C GLU A 415 -6.17 -2.78 24.55
N GLU A 416 -7.43 -2.76 25.00
CA GLU A 416 -8.24 -1.54 25.09
C GLU A 416 -8.17 -0.86 26.47
N GLY A 417 -7.61 -1.53 27.48
CA GLY A 417 -7.40 -0.95 28.82
C GLY A 417 -8.57 -1.11 29.81
N TYR A 418 -9.50 -2.05 29.58
CA TYR A 418 -10.67 -2.24 30.43
C TYR A 418 -10.39 -3.10 31.67
N THR A 419 -9.84 -2.46 32.71
CA THR A 419 -9.40 -3.11 33.95
C THR A 419 -10.46 -3.96 34.65
N ASN A 420 -11.72 -3.51 34.71
CA ASN A 420 -12.78 -4.29 35.36
C ASN A 420 -13.16 -5.53 34.56
N ILE A 421 -13.17 -5.44 33.22
CA ILE A 421 -13.39 -6.60 32.33
C ILE A 421 -12.28 -7.62 32.53
N VAL A 422 -11.01 -7.17 32.58
CA VAL A 422 -9.87 -8.05 32.88
C VAL A 422 -10.06 -8.75 34.23
N LYS A 423 -10.46 -8.04 35.29
CA LYS A 423 -10.73 -8.63 36.61
C LYS A 423 -11.86 -9.66 36.57
N LEU A 424 -12.94 -9.38 35.85
CA LEU A 424 -14.08 -10.29 35.70
C LEU A 424 -13.68 -11.58 34.97
N LEU A 425 -12.90 -11.45 33.89
CA LEU A 425 -12.42 -12.59 33.08
C LEU A 425 -11.42 -13.45 33.86
N ILE A 426 -10.44 -12.84 34.56
CA ILE A 426 -9.50 -13.57 35.42
C ILE A 426 -10.24 -14.26 36.58
N GLY A 427 -11.23 -13.61 37.18
CA GLY A 427 -12.09 -14.22 38.21
C GLY A 427 -12.88 -15.44 37.71
N LYS A 428 -12.89 -15.69 36.40
CA LYS A 428 -13.49 -16.84 35.73
C LYS A 428 -12.45 -17.71 35.01
N ASN A 429 -11.19 -17.62 35.43
CA ASN A 429 -10.06 -18.40 34.94
C ASN A 429 -9.80 -18.25 33.43
N ALA A 430 -9.97 -17.04 32.88
CA ALA A 430 -9.56 -16.76 31.50
C ALA A 430 -8.06 -17.02 31.30
N ASP A 431 -7.69 -17.63 30.16
CA ASP A 431 -6.31 -17.93 29.79
C ASP A 431 -5.54 -16.65 29.47
N ILE A 432 -4.65 -16.24 30.39
CA ILE A 432 -3.80 -15.06 30.26
C ILE A 432 -2.52 -15.33 29.44
N PHE A 433 -2.25 -16.58 29.04
CA PHE A 433 -1.02 -16.97 28.34
C PHE A 433 -1.20 -17.01 26.83
N ARG A 434 -2.45 -17.08 26.36
CA ARG A 434 -2.76 -17.16 24.94
C ARG A 434 -2.26 -15.95 24.18
N VAL A 435 -1.58 -16.21 23.06
CA VAL A 435 -1.01 -15.19 22.19
C VAL A 435 -1.87 -14.91 20.96
N ASP A 436 -1.80 -13.68 20.46
CA ASP A 436 -2.37 -13.31 19.16
C ASP A 436 -1.51 -13.82 17.98
N THR A 437 -1.90 -13.47 16.75
CA THR A 437 -1.14 -13.84 15.53
C THR A 437 0.28 -13.26 15.47
N ASP A 438 0.56 -12.20 16.23
CA ASP A 438 1.88 -11.58 16.34
C ASP A 438 2.70 -12.17 17.50
N GLY A 439 2.22 -13.24 18.14
CA GLY A 439 2.88 -13.86 19.29
C GLY A 439 2.83 -13.00 20.56
N ARG A 440 2.00 -11.94 20.60
CA ARG A 440 1.87 -11.06 21.76
C ARG A 440 0.98 -11.70 22.80
N THR A 441 1.39 -11.66 24.06
CA THR A 441 0.55 -12.02 25.22
C THR A 441 -0.35 -10.84 25.64
N PRO A 442 -1.40 -11.04 26.46
CA PRO A 442 -2.16 -9.96 27.09
C PRO A 442 -1.28 -8.95 27.85
N LEU A 443 -0.14 -9.41 28.40
CA LEU A 443 0.83 -8.52 29.05
C LEU A 443 1.55 -7.61 28.05
N HIS A 444 1.90 -8.11 26.85
CA HIS A 444 2.41 -7.24 25.77
C HIS A 444 1.38 -6.18 25.40
N ALA A 445 0.10 -6.56 25.27
CA ALA A 445 -0.99 -5.64 24.93
C ALA A 445 -1.16 -4.55 26.01
N ALA A 446 -1.19 -4.92 27.29
CA ALA A 446 -1.26 -3.97 28.40
C ALA A 446 -0.07 -2.98 28.41
N CYS A 447 1.14 -3.47 28.11
CA CYS A 447 2.34 -2.63 28.03
C CYS A 447 2.32 -1.66 26.83
N CYS A 448 1.60 -1.97 25.75
CA CYS A 448 1.49 -1.10 24.57
C CYS A 448 0.62 0.14 24.82
N LEU A 449 -0.31 0.08 25.78
CA LEU A 449 -1.26 1.15 26.09
C LEU A 449 -0.97 1.91 27.39
N ASP A 450 0.16 1.64 28.06
CA ASP A 450 0.53 2.31 29.31
C ASP A 450 -0.44 2.04 30.49
N ASN A 451 -1.03 0.83 30.56
CA ASN A 451 -1.91 0.41 31.65
C ASN A 451 -1.15 -0.39 32.73
N ASP A 452 -0.64 0.30 33.75
CA ASP A 452 0.09 -0.27 34.89
C ASP A 452 -0.78 -1.16 35.79
N ASP A 453 -2.05 -0.82 35.98
CA ASP A 453 -2.99 -1.65 36.76
C ASP A 453 -3.21 -3.03 36.13
N ILE A 454 -3.43 -3.07 34.80
CA ILE A 454 -3.63 -4.33 34.07
C ILE A 454 -2.35 -5.16 34.05
N ALA A 455 -1.19 -4.53 33.81
CA ALA A 455 0.10 -5.21 33.87
C ALA A 455 0.33 -5.86 35.24
N ASN A 456 0.07 -5.13 36.33
CA ASN A 456 0.15 -5.67 37.71
C ASN A 456 -0.82 -6.84 37.93
N ILE A 457 -2.05 -6.74 37.45
CA ILE A 457 -3.05 -7.81 37.60
C ILE A 457 -2.58 -9.07 36.86
N LEU A 458 -2.09 -8.95 35.63
CA LEU A 458 -1.60 -10.08 34.85
C LEU A 458 -0.37 -10.74 35.51
N ILE A 459 0.60 -9.94 35.95
CA ILE A 459 1.83 -10.43 36.61
C ILE A 459 1.51 -11.13 37.93
N ARG A 460 0.55 -10.62 38.72
CA ARG A 460 0.07 -11.29 39.94
C ARG A 460 -0.65 -12.61 39.69
N ASN A 461 -1.06 -12.88 38.45
CA ASN A 461 -1.63 -14.14 38.02
C ASN A 461 -0.62 -14.95 37.17
N ASP A 462 0.68 -14.76 37.42
CA ASP A 462 1.79 -15.53 36.83
C ASP A 462 2.07 -15.28 35.34
N ALA A 463 1.66 -14.13 34.78
CA ALA A 463 2.05 -13.76 33.41
C ALA A 463 3.58 -13.61 33.27
N ASP A 464 4.18 -14.33 32.34
CA ASP A 464 5.63 -14.29 32.09
C ASP A 464 6.05 -12.93 31.47
N VAL A 465 6.85 -12.19 32.23
CA VAL A 465 7.38 -10.86 31.90
C VAL A 465 8.45 -10.87 30.80
N ASN A 466 8.95 -12.06 30.41
CA ASN A 466 10.01 -12.27 29.43
C ASN A 466 9.57 -12.99 28.15
N MET A 467 8.26 -13.23 27.99
CA MET A 467 7.70 -13.78 26.76
C MET A 467 8.10 -12.96 25.54
N LEU A 468 8.33 -13.62 24.41
CA LEU A 468 8.76 -12.98 23.17
C LEU A 468 7.63 -13.02 22.14
N ASP A 469 7.39 -11.88 21.50
CA ASP A 469 6.55 -11.80 20.31
C ASP A 469 7.32 -12.21 19.03
N VAL A 470 6.69 -12.12 17.85
CA VAL A 470 7.31 -12.48 16.56
C VAL A 470 8.52 -11.62 16.18
N ASP A 471 8.65 -10.42 16.74
CA ASP A 471 9.79 -9.52 16.56
C ASP A 471 10.88 -9.75 17.62
N PHE A 472 10.74 -10.82 18.42
CA PHE A 472 11.57 -11.13 19.58
C PHE A 472 11.55 -10.00 20.63
N GLU A 473 10.46 -9.22 20.70
CA GLU A 473 10.30 -8.18 21.72
C GLU A 473 9.62 -8.76 22.97
N THR A 474 10.16 -8.38 24.14
CA THR A 474 9.53 -8.65 25.44
C THR A 474 8.50 -7.57 25.80
N PRO A 475 7.61 -7.78 26.80
CA PRO A 475 6.77 -6.71 27.35
C PRO A 475 7.58 -5.47 27.74
N LEU A 476 8.81 -5.66 28.23
CA LEU A 476 9.72 -4.57 28.59
C LEU A 476 10.15 -3.73 27.38
N HIS A 477 10.37 -4.34 26.20
CA HIS A 477 10.62 -3.58 24.96
C HIS A 477 9.45 -2.67 24.60
N LYS A 478 8.21 -3.19 24.69
CA LYS A 478 7.00 -2.42 24.40
C LYS A 478 6.83 -1.26 25.39
N ALA A 479 7.01 -1.52 26.69
CA ALA A 479 6.95 -0.50 27.74
C ALA A 479 8.03 0.59 27.56
N CYS A 480 9.27 0.20 27.21
CA CYS A 480 10.37 1.11 26.91
C CYS A 480 10.08 2.01 25.70
N ARG A 481 9.53 1.45 24.61
CA ARG A 481 9.15 2.21 23.41
C ARG A 481 8.07 3.25 23.72
N LYS A 482 7.14 2.94 24.61
CA LYS A 482 6.08 3.85 25.05
C LYS A 482 6.62 4.95 25.97
N GLY A 483 7.54 4.59 26.87
CA GLY A 483 8.13 5.50 27.86
C GLY A 483 7.49 5.38 29.25
N SER A 484 6.85 4.26 29.53
CA SER A 484 6.00 4.00 30.70
C SER A 484 6.81 3.68 31.96
N ALA A 485 7.24 4.71 32.71
CA ALA A 485 8.13 4.53 33.86
C ALA A 485 7.60 3.54 34.92
N ARG A 486 6.29 3.56 35.19
CA ARG A 486 5.66 2.62 36.14
C ARG A 486 5.63 1.19 35.64
N ILE A 487 5.25 0.95 34.38
CA ILE A 487 5.24 -0.41 33.82
C ILE A 487 6.65 -0.97 33.74
N ILE A 488 7.62 -0.14 33.38
CA ILE A 488 9.04 -0.53 33.39
C ILE A 488 9.47 -0.95 34.80
N GLN A 489 9.13 -0.17 35.83
CA GLN A 489 9.40 -0.55 37.23
C GLN A 489 8.79 -1.91 37.58
N ILE A 490 7.49 -2.07 37.29
CA ILE A 490 6.73 -3.28 37.60
C ILE A 490 7.36 -4.51 36.91
N LEU A 491 7.72 -4.40 35.63
CA LEU A 491 8.33 -5.50 34.89
C LEU A 491 9.72 -5.86 35.46
N LEU A 492 10.55 -4.86 35.77
CA LEU A 492 11.89 -5.09 36.32
C LEU A 492 11.85 -5.68 37.74
N ASP A 493 10.95 -5.20 38.59
CA ASP A 493 10.72 -5.75 39.93
C ASP A 493 10.30 -7.23 39.90
N ASN A 494 9.69 -7.67 38.80
CA ASN A 494 9.24 -9.03 38.57
C ASN A 494 10.18 -9.83 37.65
N GLY A 495 11.42 -9.37 37.46
CA GLY A 495 12.48 -10.15 36.81
C GLY A 495 12.53 -10.04 35.27
N ALA A 496 12.05 -8.94 34.68
CA ALA A 496 12.20 -8.71 33.25
C ALA A 496 13.68 -8.55 32.84
N ASP A 497 14.09 -9.27 31.80
CA ASP A 497 15.44 -9.28 31.25
C ASP A 497 15.69 -7.99 30.45
N ILE A 498 16.62 -7.19 30.98
CA ILE A 498 17.00 -5.90 30.42
C ILE A 498 18.01 -6.00 29.27
N ASP A 499 18.69 -7.14 29.14
CA ASP A 499 19.71 -7.41 28.12
C ASP A 499 19.16 -8.19 26.93
N LYS A 500 17.90 -8.65 27.01
CA LYS A 500 17.26 -9.37 25.92
C LYS A 500 17.22 -8.52 24.65
N ALA A 501 17.86 -8.97 23.58
CA ALA A 501 17.81 -8.27 22.29
C ALA A 501 16.62 -8.74 21.44
N ASN A 502 15.94 -7.80 20.78
CA ASN A 502 14.94 -8.08 19.76
C ASN A 502 15.58 -8.51 18.42
N ARG A 503 14.76 -8.73 17.39
CA ARG A 503 15.21 -9.17 16.05
C ARG A 503 16.25 -8.25 15.40
N ASP A 504 16.19 -6.95 15.69
CA ASP A 504 17.11 -5.93 15.18
C ASP A 504 18.41 -5.83 16.01
N GLY A 505 18.53 -6.63 17.08
CA GLY A 505 19.63 -6.53 18.03
C GLY A 505 19.46 -5.42 19.07
N HIS A 506 18.29 -4.77 19.13
CA HIS A 506 18.00 -3.74 20.12
C HIS A 506 17.55 -4.36 21.44
N THR A 507 18.22 -4.01 22.53
CA THR A 507 17.73 -4.28 23.89
C THR A 507 16.64 -3.28 24.31
N PRO A 508 15.82 -3.52 25.35
CA PRO A 508 14.79 -2.58 25.79
C PRO A 508 15.34 -1.17 26.04
N ALA A 509 16.57 -1.06 26.56
CA ALA A 509 17.26 0.21 26.82
C ALA A 509 17.45 1.08 25.56
N HIS A 510 17.61 0.47 24.38
CA HIS A 510 17.72 1.18 23.10
C HIS A 510 16.43 1.95 22.81
N LEU A 511 15.27 1.37 23.11
CA LEU A 511 13.94 1.86 22.74
C LEU A 511 13.39 2.95 23.67
N VAL A 512 14.04 3.20 24.81
CA VAL A 512 13.59 4.16 25.84
C VAL A 512 13.58 5.60 25.35
N LYS A 513 12.52 6.36 25.62
CA LYS A 513 12.52 7.83 25.47
C LYS A 513 13.29 8.46 26.64
N SER A 514 14.21 9.39 26.37
CA SER A 514 15.15 9.98 27.35
C SER A 514 14.47 10.47 28.65
N GLY A 515 15.05 10.15 29.82
CA GLY A 515 14.67 10.69 31.14
C GLY A 515 14.02 9.71 32.14
N ASN A 516 14.16 8.39 31.96
CA ASN A 516 13.54 7.41 32.87
C ASN A 516 14.49 6.97 34.01
N LYS A 517 14.38 7.66 35.15
CA LYS A 517 15.18 7.44 36.37
C LYS A 517 15.12 6.01 36.93
N ILE A 518 14.01 5.31 36.71
CA ILE A 518 13.78 3.97 37.26
C ILE A 518 14.65 2.94 36.54
N LEU A 519 14.68 3.02 35.20
CA LEU A 519 15.58 2.20 34.40
C LEU A 519 17.04 2.57 34.69
N ASP A 520 17.31 3.85 35.02
CA ASP A 520 18.64 4.31 35.44
C ASP A 520 19.14 3.54 36.66
N GLU A 521 18.32 3.44 37.70
CA GLU A 521 18.67 2.73 38.94
C GLU A 521 18.86 1.22 38.75
N HIS A 522 18.03 0.57 37.92
CA HIS A 522 18.13 -0.88 37.68
C HIS A 522 19.37 -1.24 36.85
N ILE A 523 19.72 -0.43 35.85
CA ILE A 523 20.96 -0.62 35.08
C ILE A 523 22.21 -0.34 35.93
N LEU A 524 22.15 0.64 36.83
CA LEU A 524 23.22 0.90 37.81
C LEU A 524 23.43 -0.25 38.79
N LYS A 525 22.39 -1.03 39.10
CA LYS A 525 22.49 -2.23 39.92
C LYS A 525 23.11 -3.38 39.13
N ALA A 526 22.73 -3.58 37.87
CA ALA A 526 23.34 -4.57 36.97
C ALA A 526 24.83 -4.28 36.66
N LEU A 527 25.27 -3.03 36.82
CA LEU A 527 26.68 -2.61 36.72
C LEU A 527 27.57 -3.10 37.88
N GLN A 528 26.99 -3.60 38.97
CA GLN A 528 27.74 -4.15 40.11
C GLN A 528 28.14 -5.62 39.92
N ASP A 529 27.67 -6.26 38.85
CA ASP A 529 28.03 -7.62 38.47
C ASP A 529 29.30 -7.64 37.59
N ASP A 530 30.13 -8.69 37.72
CA ASP A 530 31.51 -8.76 37.21
C ASP A 530 31.65 -8.64 35.66
N GLU A 531 30.57 -8.82 34.89
CA GLU A 531 30.53 -8.61 33.43
C GLU A 531 29.23 -7.89 32.99
N PRO A 532 29.25 -6.58 32.69
CA PRO A 532 28.04 -5.87 32.27
C PRO A 532 27.60 -6.24 30.84
N GLY A 533 26.31 -6.56 30.68
CA GLY A 533 25.69 -6.94 29.40
C GLY A 533 25.53 -5.80 28.37
N PRO A 534 25.12 -6.10 27.13
CA PRO A 534 25.02 -5.13 26.03
C PRO A 534 24.10 -3.93 26.31
N ALA A 535 23.04 -4.10 27.11
CA ALA A 535 22.14 -3.01 27.45
C ALA A 535 22.83 -1.95 28.32
N VAL A 536 23.73 -2.37 29.20
CA VAL A 536 24.54 -1.49 30.05
C VAL A 536 25.45 -0.61 29.18
N GLY A 537 26.13 -1.19 28.19
CA GLY A 537 27.00 -0.46 27.27
C GLY A 537 26.26 0.63 26.47
N THR A 538 25.10 0.31 25.89
CA THR A 538 24.28 1.28 25.14
C THR A 538 23.64 2.30 26.08
N TYR A 539 23.13 1.89 27.23
CA TYR A 539 22.49 2.81 28.16
C TYR A 539 23.49 3.79 28.80
N LEU A 540 24.72 3.36 29.06
CA LEU A 540 25.82 4.25 29.45
C LEU A 540 26.14 5.31 28.38
N THR A 541 25.94 5.04 27.09
CA THR A 541 26.05 6.09 26.06
C THR A 541 24.90 7.10 26.09
N LYS A 542 23.75 6.71 26.66
CA LYS A 542 22.53 7.51 26.79
C LYS A 542 22.50 8.31 28.11
N ILE A 543 22.87 7.69 29.25
CA ILE A 543 23.08 8.34 30.57
C ILE A 543 24.26 9.31 30.54
N LYS A 544 25.29 9.12 29.71
CA LYS A 544 26.39 10.10 29.57
C LYS A 544 25.92 11.53 29.21
N LYS A 545 24.63 11.73 28.92
CA LYS A 545 23.96 13.04 28.81
C LYS A 545 23.56 13.69 30.15
N ASP A 546 23.39 12.95 31.26
CA ASP A 546 22.95 13.46 32.58
C ASP A 546 23.89 13.01 33.73
N THR A 547 24.77 13.94 34.14
CA THR A 547 25.73 13.99 35.25
C THR A 547 25.75 12.89 36.34
N ILE A 548 26.89 12.18 36.49
CA ILE A 548 27.87 12.13 37.64
C ILE A 548 28.78 10.88 37.45
N TRP A 549 30.04 10.98 37.91
CA TRP A 549 31.17 10.03 37.88
C TRP A 549 32.22 10.25 36.78
N LYS A 550 33.14 11.18 37.11
CA LYS A 550 34.46 11.36 36.49
C LYS A 550 35.43 10.34 37.12
N GLN A 551 36.05 9.45 36.34
CA GLN A 551 37.52 9.33 36.31
C GLN A 551 38.14 8.26 35.38
N GLU A 552 37.43 7.29 34.78
CA GLU A 552 38.19 6.09 34.34
C GLU A 552 37.92 5.42 32.99
N ILE A 553 37.36 6.09 31.97
CA ILE A 553 37.32 5.49 30.62
C ILE A 553 37.78 6.49 29.56
N ALA A 554 39.07 6.76 29.60
CA ALA A 554 39.84 7.41 28.54
C ALA A 554 40.66 6.37 27.77
N SER A 555 40.06 5.24 27.36
CA SER A 555 40.75 4.26 26.50
C SER A 555 39.80 3.15 26.05
N THR A 556 38.94 3.40 25.05
CA THR A 556 38.44 2.38 24.11
C THR A 556 37.47 3.02 23.12
N SER A 557 38.04 3.69 22.12
CA SER A 557 37.38 3.90 20.84
C SER A 557 37.42 2.57 20.07
N SER A 558 36.39 1.74 20.20
CA SER A 558 36.20 0.63 19.28
C SER A 558 34.75 0.14 19.19
N SER A 559 34.17 0.42 18.03
CA SER A 559 33.25 -0.46 17.28
C SER A 559 31.83 -0.66 17.80
N ILE A 560 30.88 0.15 17.32
CA ILE A 560 29.49 -0.27 17.04
C ILE A 560 29.02 0.42 15.75
N ARG A 561 28.41 -0.34 14.83
CA ARG A 561 27.83 0.16 13.57
C ARG A 561 26.67 1.13 13.89
N TYR A 562 26.59 2.22 13.14
CA TYR A 562 25.70 3.41 13.21
C TYR A 562 26.29 4.62 13.97
N GLU A 563 26.74 5.62 13.18
CA GLU A 563 27.60 6.76 13.57
C GLU A 563 26.85 8.05 14.00
N TRP A 564 25.54 7.99 14.29
CA TRP A 564 24.78 9.18 14.74
C TRP A 564 25.00 9.43 16.24
N THR A 565 25.85 10.40 16.58
CA THR A 565 26.27 10.60 17.98
C THR A 565 25.27 11.37 18.83
N PRO A 566 25.32 11.22 20.17
CA PRO A 566 24.63 12.07 21.15
C PRO A 566 24.71 13.58 20.87
N LEU A 567 25.83 14.03 20.29
CA LEU A 567 26.10 15.43 19.96
C LEU A 567 25.24 15.90 18.77
N TYR A 568 25.04 15.07 17.73
CA TYR A 568 24.15 15.39 16.62
C TYR A 568 22.71 15.64 17.07
N GLU A 569 22.20 14.75 17.91
CA GLU A 569 20.84 14.86 18.43
C GLU A 569 20.66 16.10 19.31
N ALA A 570 21.64 16.41 20.17
CA ALA A 570 21.61 17.60 21.02
C ALA A 570 21.67 18.90 20.17
N CYS A 571 22.51 18.91 19.15
CA CYS A 571 22.60 20.01 18.18
C CYS A 571 21.33 20.18 17.35
N GLY A 572 20.62 19.11 17.00
CA GLY A 572 19.33 19.18 16.28
C GLY A 572 18.20 19.71 17.15
N ARG A 573 18.12 19.30 18.41
CA ARG A 573 17.06 19.69 19.36
C ARG A 573 17.21 21.10 19.93
N GLY A 574 18.40 21.69 19.87
CA GLY A 574 18.64 23.00 20.48
C GLY A 574 19.03 22.92 21.98
N ASP A 575 19.47 21.76 22.46
CA ASP A 575 19.80 21.55 23.87
C ASP A 575 21.24 21.98 24.21
N LYS A 576 21.37 23.25 24.61
CA LYS A 576 22.64 23.90 24.93
C LYS A 576 23.43 23.20 26.06
N GLU A 577 22.76 22.81 27.13
CA GLU A 577 23.44 22.27 28.32
C GLU A 577 24.01 20.88 28.02
N THR A 578 23.26 20.06 27.28
CA THR A 578 23.75 18.77 26.78
C THR A 578 24.93 18.93 25.81
N VAL A 579 24.90 19.92 24.90
CA VAL A 579 26.04 20.21 24.01
C VAL A 579 27.30 20.58 24.79
N ILE A 580 27.20 21.50 25.77
CA ILE A 580 28.34 21.91 26.60
C ILE A 580 28.89 20.71 27.40
N SER A 581 28.01 19.89 27.96
CA SER A 581 28.40 18.69 28.73
C SER A 581 29.15 17.68 27.84
N LEU A 582 28.64 17.42 26.64
CA LEU A 582 29.27 16.50 25.69
C LEU A 582 30.66 16.98 25.25
N ILE A 583 30.82 18.27 24.94
CA ILE A 583 32.11 18.84 24.52
C ILE A 583 33.13 18.80 25.68
N ARG A 584 32.71 19.16 26.90
CA ARG A 584 33.56 19.03 28.11
C ARG A 584 34.02 17.60 28.36
N ASN A 585 33.25 16.61 27.91
CA ASN A 585 33.58 15.19 27.95
C ASN A 585 34.31 14.69 26.69
N ARG A 586 34.97 15.59 25.95
CA ARG A 586 35.76 15.31 24.74
C ARG A 586 34.97 14.69 23.58
N ALA A 587 33.68 14.98 23.47
CA ALA A 587 32.95 14.64 22.24
C ALA A 587 33.61 15.33 21.03
N ASP A 588 33.87 14.57 19.98
CA ASP A 588 34.47 15.12 18.77
C ASP A 588 33.43 16.00 18.04
N VAL A 589 33.66 17.31 18.08
CA VAL A 589 32.83 18.33 17.43
C VAL A 589 32.89 18.28 15.90
N ASN A 590 33.85 17.55 15.33
CA ASN A 590 34.08 17.42 13.90
C ASN A 590 33.79 16.00 13.34
N MET A 591 33.29 15.09 14.18
CA MET A 591 32.94 13.74 13.74
C MET A 591 31.88 13.80 12.65
N LYS A 592 32.05 13.03 11.57
CA LYS A 592 31.11 12.98 10.44
C LYS A 592 30.20 11.75 10.51
N THR A 593 28.97 11.87 10.03
CA THR A 593 28.07 10.72 9.81
C THR A 593 28.46 9.95 8.55
N SER A 594 27.84 8.79 8.32
CA SER A 594 27.90 8.06 7.04
C SER A 594 27.36 8.85 5.84
N SER A 595 26.50 9.86 6.10
CA SER A 595 26.04 10.84 5.11
C SER A 595 27.02 12.00 4.91
N GLY A 596 28.10 12.08 5.70
CA GLY A 596 29.13 13.14 5.67
C GLY A 596 28.73 14.44 6.36
N GLU A 597 27.67 14.45 7.17
CA GLU A 597 27.22 15.65 7.89
C GLU A 597 28.12 15.93 9.09
N MET A 598 28.06 17.14 9.66
CA MET A 598 28.80 17.54 10.87
C MET A 598 27.83 18.10 11.92
N PRO A 599 28.11 18.01 13.23
CA PRO A 599 27.23 18.55 14.28
C PRO A 599 26.95 20.04 14.09
N LEU A 600 27.95 20.79 13.62
CA LEU A 600 27.83 22.22 13.31
C LEU A 600 26.84 22.48 12.16
N VAL A 601 26.80 21.63 11.13
CA VAL A 601 25.86 21.78 10.00
C VAL A 601 24.42 21.59 10.47
N VAL A 602 24.18 20.60 11.33
CA VAL A 602 22.85 20.33 11.89
C VAL A 602 22.36 21.50 12.75
N ALA A 603 23.22 22.05 13.62
CA ALA A 603 22.91 23.23 14.42
C ALA A 603 22.62 24.47 13.54
N CYS A 604 23.40 24.67 12.47
CA CYS A 604 23.21 25.75 11.50
C CYS A 604 21.89 25.61 10.72
N GLN A 605 21.50 24.39 10.33
CA GLN A 605 20.27 24.16 9.58
C GLN A 605 19.01 24.48 10.41
N GLN A 606 19.03 24.12 11.69
CA GLN A 606 17.94 24.40 12.62
C GLN A 606 17.95 25.85 13.14
N GLY A 607 19.08 26.56 13.00
CA GLY A 607 19.22 27.97 13.35
C GLY A 607 19.50 28.23 14.84
N HIS A 608 20.08 27.27 15.55
CA HIS A 608 20.36 27.36 16.99
C HIS A 608 21.62 28.19 17.29
N GLY A 609 21.50 29.52 17.19
CA GLY A 609 22.64 30.46 17.26
C GLY A 609 23.59 30.30 18.44
N VAL A 610 23.08 29.94 19.62
CA VAL A 610 23.88 29.74 20.84
C VAL A 610 24.75 28.47 20.74
N ILE A 611 24.19 27.37 20.23
CA ILE A 611 24.93 26.11 20.02
C ILE A 611 25.97 26.27 18.93
N ILE A 612 25.64 27.00 17.86
CA ILE A 612 26.59 27.33 16.79
C ILE A 612 27.81 28.05 17.38
N GLN A 613 27.61 29.03 18.26
CA GLN A 613 28.73 29.73 18.88
C GLN A 613 29.57 28.81 19.78
N ILE A 614 28.92 27.94 20.57
CA ILE A 614 29.62 26.98 21.44
C ILE A 614 30.49 26.00 20.62
N LEU A 615 29.97 25.47 19.52
CA LEU A 615 30.74 24.56 18.66
C LEU A 615 31.93 25.27 17.99
N LEU A 616 31.78 26.55 17.63
CA LEU A 616 32.85 27.35 17.06
C LEU A 616 33.95 27.68 18.08
N ASP A 617 33.55 28.03 19.31
CA ASP A 617 34.48 28.32 20.41
C ASP A 617 35.33 27.08 20.76
N GLU A 618 34.78 25.89 20.55
CA GLU A 618 35.43 24.59 20.78
C GLU A 618 36.13 24.02 19.52
N LYS A 619 36.49 24.90 18.57
CA LYS A 619 37.27 24.60 17.35
C LYS A 619 36.61 23.63 16.36
N SER A 620 35.29 23.68 16.21
CA SER A 620 34.64 23.01 15.08
C SER A 620 35.09 23.63 13.74
N ASP A 621 35.38 22.78 12.75
CA ASP A 621 35.89 23.20 11.45
C ASP A 621 34.76 23.82 10.60
N VAL A 622 34.77 25.15 10.55
CA VAL A 622 33.79 25.96 9.80
C VAL A 622 33.85 25.69 8.31
N ASN A 623 35.04 25.43 7.78
CA ASN A 623 35.27 25.29 6.34
C ASN A 623 34.81 23.91 5.86
N GLU A 624 35.10 22.87 6.65
CA GLU A 624 34.61 21.53 6.37
C GLU A 624 33.07 21.47 6.50
N ALA A 625 32.52 22.12 7.53
CA ALA A 625 31.07 22.25 7.68
C ALA A 625 30.42 23.02 6.52
N LEU A 626 31.10 24.06 5.99
CA LEU A 626 30.63 24.82 4.84
C LEU A 626 30.61 23.98 3.57
N CYS A 627 31.63 23.15 3.32
CA CYS A 627 31.64 22.19 2.22
C CYS A 627 30.47 21.21 2.32
N CYS A 628 30.24 20.62 3.49
CA CYS A 628 29.13 19.69 3.73
C CYS A 628 27.76 20.37 3.51
N ALA A 629 27.57 21.60 3.99
CA ALA A 629 26.33 22.35 3.81
C ALA A 629 26.03 22.67 2.35
N VAL A 630 27.05 23.04 1.55
CA VAL A 630 26.90 23.30 0.12
C VAL A 630 26.64 22.02 -0.65
N GLU A 631 27.29 20.90 -0.30
CA GLU A 631 27.09 19.61 -0.95
C GLU A 631 25.67 19.06 -0.75
N LYS A 632 25.04 19.31 0.42
CA LYS A 632 23.68 18.88 0.74
C LYS A 632 22.58 19.88 0.33
N ASP A 633 22.94 21.01 -0.27
CA ASP A 633 22.03 22.12 -0.61
C ASP A 633 21.29 22.74 0.58
N TYR A 634 21.97 22.85 1.73
CA TYR A 634 21.46 23.52 2.92
C TYR A 634 21.77 25.03 2.89
N ASP A 635 20.99 25.78 2.11
CA ASP A 635 21.14 27.21 1.86
C ASP A 635 21.20 28.07 3.15
N ARG A 636 20.38 27.72 4.15
CA ARG A 636 20.37 28.36 5.47
C ARG A 636 21.66 28.12 6.25
N ALA A 637 22.13 26.87 6.30
CA ALA A 637 23.37 26.52 6.99
C ALA A 637 24.59 27.17 6.32
N ALA A 638 24.68 27.10 4.98
CA ALA A 638 25.76 27.71 4.20
C ALA A 638 25.84 29.24 4.42
N LYS A 639 24.69 29.94 4.46
CA LYS A 639 24.64 31.38 4.74
C LYS A 639 25.18 31.73 6.14
N ILE A 640 24.84 30.92 7.15
CA ILE A 640 25.29 31.15 8.54
C ILE A 640 26.79 30.88 8.66
N LEU A 641 27.30 29.80 8.06
CA LEU A 641 28.72 29.43 8.10
C LEU A 641 29.61 30.46 7.39
N LEU A 642 29.17 31.00 6.25
CA LEU A 642 29.86 32.11 5.57
C LEU A 642 29.91 33.38 6.44
N PHE A 643 28.83 33.70 7.14
CA PHE A 643 28.81 34.84 8.08
C PHE A 643 29.73 34.61 9.30
N LYS A 644 29.95 33.36 9.69
CA LYS A 644 30.83 32.96 10.80
C LYS A 644 32.31 32.78 10.40
N GLY A 645 32.69 33.21 9.19
CA GLY A 645 34.09 33.25 8.76
C GLY A 645 34.55 32.07 7.90
N GLY A 646 33.62 31.31 7.30
CA GLY A 646 33.97 30.26 6.35
C GLY A 646 34.72 30.81 5.12
N ASP A 647 35.84 30.17 4.77
CA ASP A 647 36.70 30.55 3.66
C ASP A 647 36.13 30.06 2.32
N LEU A 648 35.89 31.02 1.42
CA LEU A 648 35.38 30.76 0.07
C LEU A 648 36.38 30.03 -0.84
N SER A 649 37.67 30.10 -0.52
CA SER A 649 38.76 29.46 -1.27
C SER A 649 39.07 28.04 -0.81
N TYR A 650 38.47 27.60 0.30
CA TYR A 650 38.67 26.27 0.84
C TYR A 650 38.16 25.21 -0.14
N LYS A 651 39.03 24.22 -0.40
CA LYS A 651 38.73 23.05 -1.21
C LYS A 651 38.76 21.87 -0.26
N GLY A 652 37.59 21.34 0.10
CA GLY A 652 37.47 20.19 1.00
C GLY A 652 38.14 18.93 0.43
N VAL A 653 37.90 17.77 1.05
CA VAL A 653 38.58 16.50 0.72
C VAL A 653 38.53 16.11 -0.77
N ASN A 654 37.51 16.53 -1.50
CA ASN A 654 37.33 16.25 -2.93
C ASN A 654 38.06 17.25 -3.86
N GLU A 655 38.84 18.19 -3.33
CA GLU A 655 39.53 19.29 -4.01
C GLU A 655 38.64 20.22 -4.87
N LYS A 656 37.31 20.06 -4.80
CA LYS A 656 36.33 20.91 -5.49
C LYS A 656 36.12 22.22 -4.74
N SER A 657 36.02 23.33 -5.47
CA SER A 657 35.63 24.60 -4.87
C SER A 657 34.15 24.61 -4.48
N LEU A 658 33.77 25.47 -3.53
CA LEU A 658 32.39 25.65 -3.11
C LEU A 658 31.47 26.04 -4.28
N MET A 659 31.97 26.82 -5.25
CA MET A 659 31.22 27.17 -6.46
C MET A 659 30.99 25.93 -7.34
N THR A 660 31.98 25.05 -7.47
CA THR A 660 31.88 23.78 -8.21
C THR A 660 30.84 22.86 -7.58
N LEU A 661 30.84 22.72 -6.25
CA LEU A 661 29.86 21.92 -5.51
C LEU A 661 28.43 22.49 -5.65
N ALA A 662 28.27 23.81 -5.52
CA ALA A 662 26.97 24.47 -5.69
C ALA A 662 26.43 24.34 -7.12
N ARG A 663 27.32 24.36 -8.12
CA ARG A 663 27.01 24.17 -9.54
C ARG A 663 26.49 22.76 -9.81
N GLU A 664 27.16 21.72 -9.30
CA GLU A 664 26.73 20.32 -9.48
C GLU A 664 25.32 20.05 -8.93
N ARG A 665 24.94 20.73 -7.83
CA ARG A 665 23.59 20.62 -7.24
C ARG A 665 22.53 21.50 -7.92
N GLY A 666 22.93 22.52 -8.68
CA GLY A 666 22.01 23.40 -9.42
C GLY A 666 21.16 24.33 -8.54
N SER A 667 21.67 24.74 -7.37
CA SER A 667 20.93 25.59 -6.42
C SER A 667 21.21 27.08 -6.63
N ILE A 668 20.25 27.78 -7.25
CA ILE A 668 20.35 29.23 -7.51
C ILE A 668 20.50 30.06 -6.22
N LYS A 669 19.91 29.62 -5.10
CA LYS A 669 19.98 30.33 -3.82
C LYS A 669 21.38 30.27 -3.25
N THR A 670 21.97 29.08 -3.19
CA THR A 670 23.33 28.84 -2.70
C THR A 670 24.36 29.55 -3.60
N ILE A 671 24.21 29.50 -4.93
CA ILE A 671 25.06 30.23 -5.88
C ILE A 671 24.98 31.75 -5.65
N LYS A 672 23.77 32.32 -5.51
CA LYS A 672 23.59 33.76 -5.21
C LYS A 672 24.22 34.15 -3.87
N ILE A 673 24.13 33.29 -2.85
CA ILE A 673 24.75 33.51 -1.54
C ILE A 673 26.28 33.56 -1.67
N LEU A 674 26.88 32.59 -2.36
CA LEU A 674 28.34 32.53 -2.59
C LEU A 674 28.84 33.75 -3.38
N LEU A 675 28.15 34.14 -4.46
CA LEU A 675 28.49 35.32 -5.25
C LEU A 675 28.40 36.62 -4.45
N LYS A 676 27.37 36.76 -3.61
CA LYS A 676 27.21 37.93 -2.74
C LYS A 676 28.34 38.05 -1.70
N GLN A 677 28.93 36.93 -1.31
CA GLN A 677 30.06 36.88 -0.37
C GLN A 677 31.44 36.98 -1.07
N GLY A 678 31.47 37.12 -2.41
CA GLY A 678 32.70 37.38 -3.16
C GLY A 678 33.31 36.17 -3.89
N ALA A 679 32.57 35.05 -4.03
CA ALA A 679 33.02 33.93 -4.86
C ALA A 679 33.19 34.35 -6.33
N LYS A 680 34.18 33.77 -7.03
CA LYS A 680 34.50 34.12 -8.42
C LYS A 680 33.39 33.62 -9.36
N PHE A 681 32.76 34.54 -10.08
CA PHE A 681 31.68 34.22 -11.02
C PHE A 681 32.15 33.43 -12.26
N LYS A 682 33.37 33.68 -12.73
CA LYS A 682 33.99 33.01 -13.90
C LYS A 682 34.91 31.85 -13.51
N GLU A 683 34.67 31.20 -12.38
CA GLU A 683 35.50 30.09 -11.94
C GLU A 683 35.36 28.90 -12.90
N ILE A 684 36.49 28.31 -13.27
CA ILE A 684 36.59 27.13 -14.13
C ILE A 684 37.06 25.98 -13.25
N ASP A 685 36.35 24.87 -13.29
CA ASP A 685 36.76 23.69 -12.51
C ASP A 685 37.92 22.91 -13.18
N ALA A 686 38.33 21.81 -12.55
CA ALA A 686 39.36 20.91 -13.07
C ALA A 686 39.03 20.30 -14.44
N ASN A 687 37.77 20.33 -14.88
CA ASN A 687 37.28 19.79 -16.15
C ASN A 687 36.98 20.89 -17.17
N GLY A 688 37.29 22.17 -16.90
CA GLY A 688 37.02 23.26 -17.84
C GLY A 688 35.59 23.82 -17.77
N LYS A 689 34.74 23.31 -16.87
CA LYS A 689 33.32 23.71 -16.79
C LYS A 689 33.16 25.00 -15.98
N THR A 690 32.39 25.94 -16.51
CA THR A 690 32.01 27.20 -15.84
C THR A 690 30.61 27.10 -15.20
N LEU A 691 30.14 28.18 -14.55
CA LEU A 691 28.85 28.20 -13.83
C LEU A 691 27.64 27.85 -14.73
N ILE A 692 27.72 28.09 -16.04
CA ILE A 692 26.64 27.78 -17.00
C ILE A 692 26.29 26.29 -17.08
N TYR A 693 27.24 25.39 -16.77
CA TYR A 693 26.99 23.95 -16.73
C TYR A 693 26.06 23.54 -15.59
N ALA A 694 25.73 24.44 -14.63
CA ALA A 694 24.67 24.18 -13.64
C ALA A 694 23.26 24.09 -14.26
N VAL A 695 23.05 24.60 -15.47
CA VAL A 695 21.75 24.63 -16.15
C VAL A 695 21.32 23.23 -16.64
N GLU A 696 22.26 22.27 -16.71
CA GLU A 696 22.05 20.86 -17.08
C GLU A 696 21.02 20.14 -16.17
N ASN A 697 20.95 20.51 -14.89
CA ASN A 697 20.09 19.84 -13.91
C ASN A 697 18.75 20.58 -13.72
N LYS A 698 17.70 20.10 -14.41
CA LYS A 698 16.25 20.45 -14.21
C LYS A 698 15.67 21.69 -14.93
N ALA A 699 16.17 22.08 -16.11
CA ALA A 699 15.53 23.11 -16.97
C ALA A 699 15.24 24.46 -16.24
N ARG A 700 16.20 24.98 -15.47
CA ARG A 700 15.98 26.16 -14.61
C ARG A 700 16.23 27.49 -15.34
N PHE A 701 15.18 28.05 -15.92
CA PHE A 701 15.12 29.37 -16.58
C PHE A 701 15.74 30.51 -15.73
N ASP A 702 15.43 30.56 -14.43
CA ASP A 702 15.87 31.63 -13.53
C ASP A 702 17.40 31.73 -13.37
N LEU A 703 18.10 30.59 -13.50
CA LEU A 703 19.56 30.53 -13.36
C LEU A 703 20.25 30.96 -14.66
N LEU A 704 19.72 30.55 -15.82
CA LEU A 704 20.22 30.95 -17.13
C LEU A 704 20.08 32.47 -17.35
N GLN A 705 18.91 33.03 -17.01
CA GLN A 705 18.70 34.48 -17.06
C GLN A 705 19.67 35.22 -16.14
N PHE A 706 19.83 34.75 -14.90
CA PHE A 706 20.76 35.34 -13.93
C PHE A 706 22.23 35.30 -14.38
N ILE A 707 22.66 34.22 -15.04
CA ILE A 707 24.03 34.08 -15.57
C ILE A 707 24.25 35.01 -16.78
N SER A 708 23.25 35.09 -17.68
CA SER A 708 23.28 35.97 -18.86
C SER A 708 23.30 37.46 -18.48
N ASP A 709 22.45 37.88 -17.53
CA ASP A 709 22.40 39.26 -17.01
C ASP A 709 23.74 39.71 -16.37
N LYS A 710 24.59 38.75 -16.00
CA LYS A 710 25.93 38.98 -15.41
C LYS A 710 27.07 38.89 -16.44
N GLY A 711 26.77 38.65 -17.72
CA GLY A 711 27.72 38.71 -18.82
C GLY A 711 28.73 37.55 -18.87
N LEU A 712 28.32 36.34 -18.47
CA LEU A 712 29.12 35.14 -18.75
C LEU A 712 28.92 34.75 -20.22
N ASP A 713 30.03 34.50 -20.92
CA ASP A 713 29.97 33.95 -22.28
C ASP A 713 29.35 32.55 -22.23
N LEU A 714 28.33 32.32 -23.06
CA LEU A 714 27.58 31.06 -23.06
C LEU A 714 28.29 29.96 -23.87
N ASP A 715 29.32 30.35 -24.64
CA ASP A 715 30.07 29.51 -25.57
C ASP A 715 31.45 29.10 -25.02
N ILE A 716 31.55 28.83 -23.72
CA ILE A 716 32.80 28.33 -23.12
C ILE A 716 32.74 26.80 -23.09
N PRO A 717 33.47 26.07 -23.96
CA PRO A 717 33.52 24.62 -23.93
C PRO A 717 34.32 24.12 -22.71
N ASP A 718 33.99 22.92 -22.25
CA ASP A 718 34.78 22.23 -21.23
C ASP A 718 36.09 21.69 -21.82
N LYS A 719 36.95 21.08 -20.99
CA LYS A 719 38.26 20.57 -21.44
C LYS A 719 38.16 19.49 -22.52
N ASP A 720 37.01 18.82 -22.62
CA ASP A 720 36.72 17.80 -23.62
C ASP A 720 36.08 18.40 -24.89
N GLY A 721 35.90 19.73 -24.94
CA GLY A 721 35.32 20.46 -26.07
C GLY A 721 33.80 20.50 -26.09
N ASN A 722 33.13 20.06 -25.01
CA ASN A 722 31.67 20.00 -24.97
C ASN A 722 31.07 21.32 -24.49
N PHE A 723 29.98 21.76 -25.09
CA PHE A 723 29.26 22.99 -24.71
C PHE A 723 28.13 22.70 -23.70
N PRO A 724 27.73 23.69 -22.87
CA PRO A 724 26.84 23.50 -21.71
C PRO A 724 25.44 22.94 -22.04
N LEU A 725 24.97 23.10 -23.28
CA LEU A 725 23.67 22.60 -23.74
C LEU A 725 23.73 21.19 -24.38
N PHE A 726 24.88 20.54 -24.41
CA PHE A 726 25.11 19.30 -25.17
C PHE A 726 25.60 18.11 -24.32
N VAL A 727 25.64 18.20 -22.98
CA VAL A 727 26.22 17.16 -22.10
C VAL A 727 25.16 16.47 -21.23
N SER A 728 24.60 15.35 -21.72
CA SER A 728 24.28 14.12 -20.95
C SER A 728 23.27 13.23 -21.70
N GLU A 729 23.47 11.92 -21.65
CA GLU A 729 22.76 10.96 -22.52
C GLU A 729 21.34 10.56 -22.09
N ASP A 730 20.84 10.86 -20.89
CA ASP A 730 19.52 10.29 -20.46
C ASP A 730 18.45 11.25 -19.89
N ASP A 731 18.78 12.33 -19.16
CA ASP A 731 17.73 13.17 -18.52
C ASP A 731 17.54 14.59 -19.09
N THR A 732 18.45 15.08 -19.93
CA THR A 732 18.35 16.42 -20.57
C THR A 732 17.57 16.42 -21.89
N LYS A 733 17.34 15.25 -22.49
CA LYS A 733 16.61 15.09 -23.76
C LYS A 733 15.21 15.72 -23.73
N THR A 734 14.54 15.72 -22.58
CA THR A 734 13.14 16.20 -22.44
C THR A 734 13.03 17.74 -22.43
N ALA A 735 14.05 18.45 -21.95
CA ALA A 735 14.01 19.90 -21.80
C ALA A 735 14.07 20.63 -23.16
N LEU A 736 15.03 20.27 -24.02
CA LEU A 736 15.15 20.81 -25.38
C LEU A 736 13.98 20.38 -26.28
N ILE A 737 13.50 19.14 -26.16
CA ILE A 737 12.34 18.63 -26.92
C ILE A 737 11.07 19.39 -26.54
N SER A 738 10.79 19.59 -25.24
CA SER A 738 9.63 20.37 -24.79
C SER A 738 9.68 21.83 -25.25
N VAL A 739 10.88 22.41 -25.31
CA VAL A 739 11.12 23.77 -25.79
C VAL A 739 10.88 23.89 -27.29
N PHE A 740 11.36 22.94 -28.09
CA PHE A 740 11.16 22.90 -29.55
C PHE A 740 9.72 22.54 -29.97
N GLU A 741 9.01 21.78 -29.14
CA GLU A 741 7.58 21.46 -29.31
C GLU A 741 6.66 22.60 -28.85
N SER A 742 7.06 23.44 -27.88
CA SER A 742 6.22 24.50 -27.31
C SER A 742 5.94 25.70 -28.24
N GLY A 743 6.62 25.81 -29.38
CA GLY A 743 6.41 26.91 -30.34
C GLY A 743 6.77 28.31 -29.82
N ASN A 744 7.52 28.42 -28.72
CA ASN A 744 7.81 29.70 -28.07
C ASN A 744 8.88 30.52 -28.82
N LYS A 745 8.42 31.38 -29.74
CA LYS A 745 9.25 32.27 -30.57
C LYS A 745 10.23 33.15 -29.78
N GLU A 746 9.94 33.49 -28.52
CA GLU A 746 10.82 34.29 -27.66
C GLU A 746 12.07 33.51 -27.23
N LEU A 747 11.95 32.21 -26.94
CA LEU A 747 13.10 31.39 -26.53
C LEU A 747 14.01 31.03 -27.73
N SER A 748 13.40 30.76 -28.88
CA SER A 748 14.12 30.58 -30.15
C SER A 748 14.81 31.88 -30.58
N LYS A 749 14.17 33.03 -30.35
CA LYS A 749 14.81 34.34 -30.51
C LYS A 749 15.93 34.52 -29.50
N LEU A 750 15.76 34.26 -28.21
CA LEU A 750 16.82 34.41 -27.19
C LEU A 750 18.06 33.58 -27.52
N LEU A 751 17.90 32.31 -27.90
CA LEU A 751 19.02 31.43 -28.31
C LEU A 751 19.73 31.93 -29.58
N VAL A 752 19.02 32.62 -30.48
CA VAL A 752 19.57 33.23 -31.71
C VAL A 752 20.12 34.65 -31.47
N THR A 753 19.57 35.40 -30.51
CA THR A 753 19.87 36.83 -30.25
C THR A 753 21.08 37.00 -29.33
N TYR A 754 21.36 36.02 -28.45
CA TYR A 754 22.48 36.06 -27.51
C TYR A 754 23.75 35.34 -27.99
N GLY A 755 23.85 35.00 -29.28
CA GLY A 755 25.13 34.78 -29.96
C GLY A 755 25.81 33.42 -29.80
N TYR A 756 25.14 32.32 -30.19
CA TYR A 756 25.86 31.09 -30.59
C TYR A 756 26.53 31.33 -31.96
N THR A 757 27.73 31.92 -32.00
CA THR A 757 28.28 32.52 -33.24
C THR A 757 29.61 31.98 -33.77
N GLU A 758 30.05 30.77 -33.40
CA GLU A 758 31.26 30.19 -34.06
C GLU A 758 31.18 28.75 -34.60
N ASN A 759 30.13 27.97 -34.30
CA ASN A 759 29.99 26.61 -34.87
C ASN A 759 28.58 26.33 -35.39
N LEU A 760 28.17 27.09 -36.41
CA LEU A 760 26.90 26.87 -37.13
C LEU A 760 26.76 25.41 -37.64
N SER A 761 27.87 24.75 -37.98
CA SER A 761 27.88 23.38 -38.51
C SER A 761 27.48 22.33 -37.46
N ASN A 762 28.05 22.36 -36.25
CA ASN A 762 27.72 21.40 -35.18
C ASN A 762 26.30 21.60 -34.62
N PHE A 763 25.81 22.85 -34.59
CA PHE A 763 24.43 23.13 -34.22
C PHE A 763 23.46 22.53 -35.25
N ASN A 764 23.70 22.79 -36.54
CA ASN A 764 22.86 22.27 -37.60
C ASN A 764 22.89 20.73 -37.68
N ASP A 765 24.05 20.09 -37.49
CA ASP A 765 24.19 18.62 -37.42
C ASP A 765 23.40 18.03 -36.23
N THR A 766 23.49 18.63 -35.05
CA THR A 766 22.75 18.12 -33.86
C THR A 766 21.24 18.33 -34.00
N MET A 767 20.82 19.43 -34.62
CA MET A 767 19.42 19.68 -34.92
C MET A 767 18.90 18.77 -36.04
N LEU A 768 19.74 18.41 -37.01
CA LEU A 768 19.44 17.41 -38.04
C LEU A 768 19.20 16.03 -37.43
N TYR A 769 20.02 15.60 -36.45
CA TYR A 769 19.82 14.35 -35.69
C TYR A 769 18.39 14.25 -35.10
N HIS A 770 17.94 15.31 -34.43
CA HIS A 770 16.62 15.33 -33.78
C HIS A 770 15.48 15.49 -34.78
N ALA A 771 15.65 16.30 -35.82
CA ALA A 771 14.65 16.49 -36.87
C ALA A 771 14.41 15.21 -37.66
N CYS A 772 15.46 14.44 -37.96
CA CYS A 772 15.34 13.13 -38.60
C CYS A 772 14.61 12.11 -37.72
N ARG A 773 14.95 12.02 -36.43
CA ARG A 773 14.30 11.11 -35.48
C ARG A 773 12.80 11.41 -35.26
N LEU A 774 12.40 12.67 -35.38
CA LEU A 774 11.01 13.12 -35.17
C LEU A 774 10.19 13.21 -36.48
N GLY A 775 10.80 12.96 -37.64
CA GLY A 775 10.09 12.99 -38.93
C GLY A 775 9.67 14.39 -39.41
N LEU A 776 10.43 15.44 -39.06
CA LEU A 776 10.09 16.83 -39.39
C LEU A 776 10.70 17.27 -40.74
N ASN A 777 10.10 16.81 -41.84
CA ASN A 777 10.64 16.90 -43.21
C ASN A 777 11.09 18.32 -43.62
N GLU A 778 10.27 19.35 -43.38
CA GLU A 778 10.61 20.73 -43.75
C GLU A 778 11.83 21.29 -42.98
N LYS A 779 12.00 20.86 -41.72
CA LYS A 779 13.12 21.29 -40.88
C LYS A 779 14.40 20.53 -41.25
N VAL A 780 14.29 19.26 -41.63
CA VAL A 780 15.42 18.47 -42.17
C VAL A 780 15.98 19.13 -43.44
N GLU A 781 15.11 19.54 -44.37
CA GLU A 781 15.55 20.30 -45.55
C GLU A 781 16.23 21.62 -45.18
N MET A 782 15.67 22.35 -44.20
CA MET A 782 16.24 23.62 -43.74
C MET A 782 17.66 23.44 -43.18
N PHE A 783 17.89 22.42 -42.35
CA PHE A 783 19.21 22.16 -41.77
C PHE A 783 20.21 21.63 -42.79
N LEU A 784 19.78 20.80 -43.76
CA LEU A 784 20.63 20.38 -44.88
C LEU A 784 21.02 21.58 -45.78
N ARG A 785 20.09 22.50 -46.05
CA ARG A 785 20.37 23.75 -46.80
C ARG A 785 21.32 24.69 -46.05
N ASN A 786 21.29 24.66 -44.73
CA ASN A 786 22.19 25.42 -43.87
C ASN A 786 23.56 24.73 -43.63
N GLY A 787 23.87 23.68 -44.40
CA GLY A 787 25.21 23.08 -44.47
C GLY A 787 25.46 21.90 -43.52
N SER A 788 24.42 21.25 -43.00
CA SER A 788 24.60 20.00 -42.22
C SER A 788 25.07 18.85 -43.10
N ASP A 789 25.95 17.99 -42.57
CA ASP A 789 26.45 16.83 -43.30
C ASP A 789 25.43 15.67 -43.28
N ILE A 790 24.94 15.31 -44.46
CA ILE A 790 23.98 14.22 -44.65
C ILE A 790 24.56 12.84 -44.31
N GLN A 791 25.88 12.70 -44.23
CA GLN A 791 26.58 11.46 -43.85
C GLN A 791 27.11 11.48 -42.42
N LYS A 792 26.80 12.52 -41.64
CA LYS A 792 27.31 12.67 -40.27
C LYS A 792 26.89 11.47 -39.41
N THR A 793 27.86 10.84 -38.76
CA THR A 793 27.60 9.78 -37.78
C THR A 793 27.53 10.37 -36.38
N TYR A 794 26.42 10.13 -35.68
CA TYR A 794 26.15 10.64 -34.34
C TYR A 794 26.54 9.60 -33.26
N SER A 795 26.29 9.86 -31.98
CA SER A 795 26.57 8.92 -30.88
C SER A 795 26.02 7.52 -31.21
N TYR A 796 26.80 6.46 -30.98
CA TYR A 796 26.53 5.07 -31.41
C TYR A 796 26.65 4.79 -32.92
N GLY A 797 27.07 5.79 -33.70
CA GLY A 797 27.40 5.73 -35.13
C GLY A 797 26.19 5.77 -36.06
N TYR A 798 25.06 6.33 -35.62
CA TYR A 798 23.85 6.45 -36.43
C TYR A 798 24.00 7.56 -37.49
N THR A 799 23.56 7.31 -38.72
CA THR A 799 23.46 8.33 -39.78
C THR A 799 22.07 8.99 -39.77
N PRO A 800 21.86 10.16 -40.42
CA PRO A 800 20.53 10.77 -40.55
C PRO A 800 19.48 9.81 -41.12
N LEU A 801 19.90 8.90 -42.01
CA LEU A 801 19.05 7.85 -42.56
C LEU A 801 18.63 6.82 -41.50
N ILE A 802 19.55 6.35 -40.67
CA ILE A 802 19.24 5.44 -39.54
C ILE A 802 18.30 6.12 -38.53
N LEU A 803 18.43 7.43 -38.33
CA LEU A 803 17.57 8.18 -37.40
C LEU A 803 16.16 8.38 -37.94
N ALA A 804 16.02 8.62 -39.24
CA ALA A 804 14.72 8.66 -39.91
C ALA A 804 14.02 7.28 -39.88
N ASP A 805 14.80 6.19 -39.98
CA ASP A 805 14.34 4.81 -39.86
C ASP A 805 13.79 4.51 -38.45
N ILE A 806 14.56 4.89 -37.41
CA ILE A 806 14.14 4.78 -36.00
C ILE A 806 12.85 5.60 -35.72
N GLY A 807 12.66 6.70 -36.44
CA GLY A 807 11.47 7.56 -36.34
C GLY A 807 10.23 7.01 -37.06
N GLY A 808 10.37 5.97 -37.89
CA GLY A 808 9.27 5.33 -38.61
C GLY A 808 8.62 6.19 -39.72
N ASN A 809 9.37 7.13 -40.31
CA ASN A 809 8.85 8.04 -41.33
C ASN A 809 9.37 7.66 -42.74
N ASP A 810 8.57 6.86 -43.45
CA ASP A 810 8.91 6.29 -44.76
C ASP A 810 9.21 7.35 -45.83
N ASP A 811 8.48 8.48 -45.82
CA ASP A 811 8.65 9.57 -46.80
C ASP A 811 10.00 10.26 -46.63
N LEU A 812 10.43 10.45 -45.37
CA LEU A 812 11.73 11.05 -45.05
C LEU A 812 12.88 10.09 -45.39
N LEU A 813 12.66 8.79 -45.18
CA LEU A 813 13.62 7.74 -45.50
C LEU A 813 13.93 7.69 -47.00
N GLU A 814 12.88 7.69 -47.83
CA GLU A 814 13.01 7.70 -49.28
C GLU A 814 13.65 9.00 -49.78
N HIS A 815 13.32 10.13 -49.14
CA HIS A 815 13.92 11.43 -49.45
C HIS A 815 15.42 11.48 -49.13
N LEU A 816 15.86 10.97 -47.98
CA LEU A 816 17.28 10.91 -47.58
C LEU A 816 18.08 9.91 -48.42
N GLN A 817 17.47 8.80 -48.86
CA GLN A 817 18.08 7.84 -49.79
C GLN A 817 18.31 8.43 -51.18
N ARG A 818 17.35 9.21 -51.71
CA ARG A 818 17.51 9.93 -52.99
C ARG A 818 18.64 10.96 -52.96
N LYS A 819 19.10 11.36 -51.77
CA LYS A 819 20.26 12.23 -51.55
C LYS A 819 21.53 11.47 -51.15
N GLU A 820 21.58 10.17 -51.44
CA GLU A 820 22.74 9.28 -51.31
C GLU A 820 23.26 9.05 -49.87
N CYS A 821 22.44 9.24 -48.83
CA CYS A 821 22.82 8.90 -47.45
C CYS A 821 23.06 7.38 -47.28
N ILE A 822 24.19 6.95 -46.69
CA ILE A 822 24.57 5.53 -46.52
C ILE A 822 24.27 4.98 -45.11
N TYR A 823 24.21 3.65 -44.96
CA TYR A 823 23.70 2.95 -43.76
C TYR A 823 24.80 2.40 -42.80
N GLU A 824 26.10 2.75 -42.94
CA GLU A 824 27.22 2.12 -42.18
C GLU A 824 27.79 2.97 -41.02
N SER A 825 28.26 2.31 -39.94
CA SER A 825 28.81 2.89 -38.69
C SER A 825 30.20 2.32 -38.37
N ILE A 826 31.21 3.17 -38.14
CA ILE A 826 32.56 2.78 -37.65
C ILE A 826 32.86 3.53 -36.35
N ARG A 827 33.07 2.84 -35.22
CA ARG A 827 33.95 3.31 -34.12
C ARG A 827 34.39 2.19 -33.17
N ASN A 828 35.71 2.14 -32.92
CA ASN A 828 36.46 1.16 -32.12
C ASN A 828 36.57 1.57 -30.64
N LYS A 829 36.46 0.61 -29.70
CA LYS A 829 36.84 0.77 -28.29
C LYS A 829 37.34 -0.56 -27.72
N VAL A 830 38.56 -0.57 -27.18
CA VAL A 830 39.19 -1.71 -26.49
C VAL A 830 38.79 -1.68 -25.02
N ILE A 831 38.39 -2.82 -24.44
CA ILE A 831 38.06 -2.94 -23.02
C ILE A 831 38.93 -4.06 -22.42
N VAL A 832 39.68 -3.73 -21.36
CA VAL A 832 40.46 -4.69 -20.56
C VAL A 832 39.74 -4.86 -19.23
N LEU A 833 39.46 -6.11 -18.84
CA LEU A 833 38.82 -6.42 -17.55
C LEU A 833 39.64 -7.47 -16.80
N ASN A 834 40.06 -7.14 -15.57
CA ASN A 834 40.73 -8.07 -14.65
C ASN A 834 39.69 -8.66 -13.69
N TYR A 835 39.56 -9.98 -13.68
CA TYR A 835 38.61 -10.68 -12.80
C TYR A 835 39.27 -11.42 -11.61
N LYS A 836 40.61 -11.55 -11.57
CA LYS A 836 41.37 -12.05 -10.40
C LYS A 836 42.80 -11.47 -10.35
N PRO A 837 43.47 -11.42 -9.17
CA PRO A 837 44.88 -10.99 -9.09
C PRO A 837 45.76 -12.03 -9.81
N GLY A 838 46.40 -11.63 -10.91
CA GLY A 838 47.38 -12.43 -11.66
C GLY A 838 46.97 -12.89 -13.07
N GLU A 839 45.73 -12.64 -13.52
CA GLU A 839 45.31 -12.97 -14.90
C GLU A 839 44.65 -11.76 -15.58
N VAL A 840 45.21 -11.36 -16.73
CA VAL A 840 44.70 -10.24 -17.55
C VAL A 840 43.98 -10.78 -18.78
N TYR A 841 42.68 -10.52 -18.86
CA TYR A 841 41.87 -10.78 -20.05
C TYR A 841 41.73 -9.50 -20.86
N VAL A 842 42.23 -9.53 -22.10
CA VAL A 842 42.11 -8.42 -23.05
C VAL A 842 41.13 -8.84 -24.13
N THR A 843 40.00 -8.13 -24.23
CA THR A 843 39.04 -8.32 -25.32
C THR A 843 39.14 -7.12 -26.25
N LEU A 844 39.66 -7.36 -27.46
CA LEU A 844 39.74 -6.39 -28.53
C LEU A 844 38.45 -6.46 -29.34
N ILE A 845 37.85 -5.30 -29.64
CA ILE A 845 36.72 -5.19 -30.56
C ILE A 845 37.15 -4.24 -31.68
N GLY A 846 37.44 -4.81 -32.87
CA GLY A 846 37.48 -4.07 -34.13
C GLY A 846 38.81 -3.52 -34.64
N GLU A 847 39.95 -4.24 -34.57
CA GLU A 847 41.20 -3.79 -35.23
C GLU A 847 41.62 -4.64 -36.44
N SER A 848 42.36 -4.04 -37.39
CA SER A 848 43.05 -4.74 -38.47
C SER A 848 44.35 -5.41 -37.96
N ILE A 849 44.70 -6.53 -38.60
CA ILE A 849 45.80 -7.46 -38.20
C ILE A 849 47.16 -6.77 -38.00
N GLU A 850 47.42 -5.63 -38.66
CA GLU A 850 48.73 -4.95 -38.66
C GLU A 850 49.09 -4.21 -37.36
N ASN A 851 48.12 -3.83 -36.51
CA ASN A 851 48.41 -3.10 -35.27
C ASN A 851 48.50 -4.01 -34.02
N VAL A 852 48.03 -5.26 -34.11
CA VAL A 852 48.11 -6.26 -33.03
C VAL A 852 49.56 -6.63 -32.70
N SER A 853 50.46 -6.60 -33.69
CA SER A 853 51.89 -6.84 -33.51
C SER A 853 52.60 -5.74 -32.72
N LYS A 854 52.09 -4.50 -32.74
CA LYS A 854 52.68 -3.36 -32.01
C LYS A 854 52.33 -3.34 -30.52
N ILE A 855 51.18 -3.91 -30.14
CA ILE A 855 50.70 -3.94 -28.75
C ILE A 855 51.32 -5.10 -27.95
N GLN A 856 51.93 -6.09 -28.62
CA GLN A 856 52.56 -7.26 -27.98
C GLN A 856 53.72 -6.93 -27.03
N HIS A 857 54.41 -5.79 -27.23
CA HIS A 857 55.56 -5.36 -26.44
C HIS A 857 55.23 -4.63 -25.12
N LEU A 858 53.96 -4.30 -24.87
CA LEU A 858 53.56 -3.47 -23.71
C LEU A 858 53.28 -4.27 -22.42
N PHE A 859 53.44 -5.61 -22.40
CA PHE A 859 53.12 -6.43 -21.23
C PHE A 859 54.23 -7.47 -20.94
N PRO A 860 54.63 -7.68 -19.67
CA PRO A 860 55.71 -8.58 -19.27
C PRO A 860 55.38 -10.07 -19.51
N THR A 861 56.44 -10.89 -19.58
CA THR A 861 56.53 -12.14 -20.36
C THR A 861 56.00 -13.42 -19.69
N GLU A 862 55.41 -13.40 -18.49
CA GLU A 862 55.19 -14.66 -17.72
C GLU A 862 53.75 -15.10 -17.42
N THR A 863 52.71 -14.39 -17.87
CA THR A 863 51.34 -14.90 -17.81
C THR A 863 50.93 -15.53 -19.15
N LYS A 864 50.70 -16.85 -19.18
CA LYS A 864 50.19 -17.60 -20.34
C LYS A 864 48.92 -16.92 -20.89
N ARG A 865 49.03 -16.28 -22.06
CA ARG A 865 47.95 -15.50 -22.70
C ARG A 865 46.99 -16.40 -23.50
N LYS A 866 45.69 -16.33 -23.22
CA LYS A 866 44.60 -16.77 -24.12
C LYS A 866 43.69 -15.58 -24.41
N VAL A 867 43.66 -15.13 -25.68
CA VAL A 867 42.83 -14.01 -26.14
C VAL A 867 41.60 -14.55 -26.89
N HIS A 868 40.40 -14.11 -26.53
CA HIS A 868 39.14 -14.40 -27.24
C HIS A 868 38.47 -13.08 -27.70
N HIS A 869 37.87 -13.07 -28.90
CA HIS A 869 37.33 -11.90 -29.62
C HIS A 869 35.80 -12.06 -29.80
N TYR A 870 34.94 -11.06 -29.49
CA TYR A 870 33.46 -11.20 -29.59
C TYR A 870 32.68 -9.95 -30.08
N GLU A 871 31.60 -10.21 -30.83
CA GLU A 871 30.75 -9.30 -31.63
C GLU A 871 29.54 -8.68 -30.85
N CYS A 872 29.73 -7.60 -30.07
CA CYS A 872 28.66 -7.04 -29.21
C CYS A 872 27.64 -6.11 -29.91
N GLN A 873 28.01 -5.41 -30.98
CA GLN A 873 27.16 -4.37 -31.61
C GLN A 873 25.89 -4.94 -32.29
N LYS A 874 25.96 -6.14 -32.87
CA LYS A 874 24.88 -6.74 -33.67
C LYS A 874 23.63 -7.11 -32.84
N TYR A 875 23.76 -7.33 -31.52
CA TYR A 875 22.67 -7.76 -30.64
C TYR A 875 21.71 -6.63 -30.23
N GLN A 876 22.20 -5.40 -30.08
CA GLN A 876 21.38 -4.27 -29.66
C GLN A 876 20.41 -3.82 -30.78
N HIS A 877 20.85 -3.89 -32.04
CA HIS A 877 20.00 -3.63 -33.21
C HIS A 877 18.89 -4.68 -33.36
N LEU A 878 19.20 -5.95 -33.10
CA LEU A 878 18.23 -7.05 -33.15
C LEU A 878 17.07 -6.85 -32.15
N PHE A 879 17.37 -6.52 -30.89
CA PHE A 879 16.35 -6.29 -29.86
C PHE A 879 15.48 -5.06 -30.16
N LYS A 880 16.06 -3.99 -30.70
CA LYS A 880 15.33 -2.78 -31.12
C LYS A 880 14.38 -3.07 -32.28
N ALA A 881 14.85 -3.76 -33.33
CA ALA A 881 14.00 -4.17 -34.44
C ALA A 881 12.83 -5.07 -33.99
N CYS A 882 13.08 -5.98 -33.03
CA CYS A 882 12.05 -6.84 -32.43
C CYS A 882 11.05 -6.09 -31.54
N MET A 883 11.43 -4.93 -31.00
CA MET A 883 10.58 -4.11 -30.14
C MET A 883 9.63 -3.21 -30.96
N PHE A 884 10.15 -2.61 -32.04
CA PHE A 884 9.45 -1.59 -32.83
C PHE A 884 8.80 -2.11 -34.13
N GLY A 885 9.09 -3.34 -34.57
CA GLY A 885 8.39 -3.97 -35.70
C GLY A 885 8.98 -3.68 -37.08
N GLU A 886 10.28 -3.39 -37.13
CA GLU A 886 11.02 -2.92 -38.31
C GLU A 886 11.35 -4.08 -39.28
N GLY A 887 10.38 -4.50 -40.10
CA GLY A 887 10.52 -5.65 -41.01
C GLY A 887 11.55 -5.50 -42.13
N LYS A 888 11.82 -4.27 -42.61
CA LYS A 888 12.72 -4.01 -43.75
C LYS A 888 14.19 -3.84 -43.37
N ALA A 889 14.52 -3.49 -42.12
CA ALA A 889 15.91 -3.46 -41.65
C ALA A 889 16.55 -4.86 -41.64
N PHE A 890 15.73 -5.92 -41.53
CA PHE A 890 16.18 -7.32 -41.50
C PHE A 890 16.77 -7.81 -42.82
N SER A 891 16.41 -7.24 -43.98
CA SER A 891 17.00 -7.65 -45.26
C SER A 891 18.48 -7.29 -45.40
N PHE A 892 19.00 -6.44 -44.50
CA PHE A 892 20.37 -5.94 -44.54
C PHE A 892 21.32 -6.63 -43.54
N LEU A 893 20.83 -7.52 -42.67
CA LEU A 893 21.66 -8.33 -41.76
C LEU A 893 21.96 -9.70 -42.39
N SER A 894 22.89 -9.73 -43.35
CA SER A 894 23.42 -10.99 -43.87
C SER A 894 24.35 -11.63 -42.83
N LEU A 895 23.96 -12.71 -42.13
CA LEU A 895 24.81 -13.82 -41.58
C LEU A 895 24.12 -14.67 -40.45
N PRO A 896 24.62 -15.89 -40.14
CA PRO A 896 23.86 -16.95 -39.47
C PRO A 896 23.79 -16.82 -37.93
N LEU A 897 22.57 -16.91 -37.38
CA LEU A 897 22.28 -16.65 -35.95
C LEU A 897 22.65 -17.79 -34.98
N ASN A 898 23.22 -18.90 -35.45
CA ASN A 898 23.47 -20.11 -34.66
C ASN A 898 24.65 -20.02 -33.65
N CYS A 899 25.50 -19.00 -33.73
CA CYS A 899 26.73 -18.91 -32.93
C CYS A 899 26.60 -18.12 -31.61
N PHE A 900 25.42 -17.56 -31.33
CA PHE A 900 25.30 -16.36 -30.49
C PHE A 900 24.70 -16.55 -29.08
N PHE A 901 24.35 -17.77 -28.70
CA PHE A 901 23.67 -18.00 -27.42
C PHE A 901 24.22 -19.22 -26.69
N LYS A 902 25.38 -19.06 -26.03
CA LYS A 902 25.76 -19.92 -24.90
C LYS A 902 25.12 -19.36 -23.63
N PRO A 903 24.54 -20.21 -22.76
CA PRO A 903 23.76 -19.77 -21.60
C PRO A 903 24.59 -19.26 -20.40
N THR A 904 25.89 -19.00 -20.56
CA THR A 904 26.82 -18.84 -19.43
C THR A 904 27.33 -17.41 -19.18
N GLU A 905 26.84 -16.37 -19.87
CA GLU A 905 27.39 -15.01 -19.70
C GLU A 905 26.44 -14.03 -18.96
N PRO A 906 26.84 -13.49 -17.79
CA PRO A 906 25.96 -12.70 -16.91
C PRO A 906 25.67 -11.26 -17.39
N PHE A 907 26.38 -10.77 -18.42
CA PHE A 907 26.50 -9.34 -18.72
C PHE A 907 25.25 -8.70 -19.36
N MET A 908 24.28 -9.48 -19.85
CA MET A 908 23.08 -8.97 -20.51
C MET A 908 21.84 -8.90 -19.59
N SER A 909 22.01 -9.24 -18.30
CA SER A 909 20.92 -9.49 -17.33
C SER A 909 20.19 -8.25 -16.80
N ILE A 910 20.59 -7.03 -17.16
CA ILE A 910 20.09 -5.82 -16.47
C ILE A 910 18.92 -5.14 -17.21
N TRP A 911 18.68 -5.40 -18.50
CA TRP A 911 17.77 -4.54 -19.31
C TRP A 911 16.55 -5.23 -19.95
N PHE A 912 16.54 -6.55 -20.18
CA PHE A 912 15.42 -7.21 -20.87
C PHE A 912 15.01 -8.54 -20.23
N THR A 913 13.71 -8.73 -19.99
CA THR A 913 13.13 -9.92 -19.33
C THR A 913 12.63 -11.00 -20.31
N GLN A 914 12.82 -10.82 -21.63
CA GLN A 914 12.31 -11.70 -22.70
C GLN A 914 13.31 -11.86 -23.84
N THR A 915 13.28 -12.98 -24.57
CA THR A 915 14.10 -13.18 -25.79
C THR A 915 13.62 -12.28 -26.93
N PRO A 916 14.47 -11.92 -27.91
CA PRO A 916 14.04 -11.09 -29.05
C PRO A 916 12.85 -11.68 -29.78
N LEU A 917 12.84 -13.01 -29.93
CA LEU A 917 11.75 -13.75 -30.57
C LEU A 917 10.45 -13.73 -29.74
N CYS A 918 10.53 -13.97 -28.41
CA CYS A 918 9.36 -13.82 -27.54
C CYS A 918 8.84 -12.38 -27.54
N LEU A 919 9.73 -11.40 -27.52
CA LEU A 919 9.37 -9.98 -27.54
C LEU A 919 8.63 -9.62 -28.84
N ALA A 920 9.17 -10.00 -30.00
CA ALA A 920 8.53 -9.76 -31.29
C ALA A 920 7.16 -10.44 -31.41
N ILE A 921 7.03 -11.70 -30.97
CA ILE A 921 5.74 -12.42 -30.90
C ILE A 921 4.79 -11.71 -29.92
N SER A 922 5.30 -11.26 -28.77
CA SER A 922 4.51 -10.59 -27.73
C SER A 922 3.98 -9.21 -28.13
N ARG A 923 4.58 -8.60 -29.16
CA ARG A 923 4.19 -7.29 -29.70
C ARG A 923 3.40 -7.41 -31.00
N GLY A 924 3.26 -8.62 -31.56
CA GLY A 924 2.48 -8.88 -32.77
C GLY A 924 3.21 -8.57 -34.08
N HIS A 925 4.54 -8.48 -34.05
CA HIS A 925 5.36 -8.11 -35.21
C HIS A 925 5.61 -9.32 -36.12
N THR A 926 4.59 -9.79 -36.83
CA THR A 926 4.60 -11.07 -37.56
C THR A 926 5.71 -11.20 -38.61
N GLU A 927 6.01 -10.13 -39.36
CA GLU A 927 7.05 -10.16 -40.41
C GLU A 927 8.47 -10.23 -39.84
N VAL A 928 8.72 -9.54 -38.72
CA VAL A 928 9.98 -9.65 -37.97
C VAL A 928 10.15 -11.06 -37.42
N VAL A 929 9.08 -11.65 -36.89
CA VAL A 929 9.08 -13.05 -36.41
C VAL A 929 9.38 -14.03 -37.54
N LYS A 930 8.74 -13.89 -38.71
CA LYS A 930 9.03 -14.73 -39.89
C LYS A 930 10.49 -14.61 -40.32
N SER A 931 11.04 -13.40 -40.32
CA SER A 931 12.44 -13.16 -40.66
C SER A 931 13.41 -13.79 -39.65
N LEU A 932 13.18 -13.61 -38.35
CA LEU A 932 13.98 -14.24 -37.28
C LEU A 932 14.02 -15.76 -37.40
N ILE A 933 12.87 -16.39 -37.65
CA ILE A 933 12.75 -17.85 -37.81
C ILE A 933 13.50 -18.32 -39.07
N LYS A 934 13.41 -17.57 -40.17
CA LYS A 934 14.12 -17.88 -41.43
C LYS A 934 15.65 -17.85 -41.25
N HIS A 935 16.16 -16.91 -40.44
CA HIS A 935 17.59 -16.73 -40.17
C HIS A 935 18.16 -17.65 -39.07
N GLY A 936 17.34 -18.56 -38.51
CA GLY A 936 17.83 -19.65 -37.65
C GLY A 936 18.00 -19.29 -36.18
N VAL A 937 17.20 -18.39 -35.62
CA VAL A 937 17.18 -18.11 -34.17
C VAL A 937 16.79 -19.36 -33.38
N ASN A 938 17.40 -19.58 -32.20
CA ASN A 938 17.01 -20.65 -31.29
C ASN A 938 15.57 -20.42 -30.78
N VAL A 939 14.64 -21.23 -31.31
CA VAL A 939 13.20 -21.16 -31.03
C VAL A 939 12.80 -21.66 -29.63
N ASN A 940 13.73 -22.22 -28.86
CA ASN A 940 13.50 -22.80 -27.54
C ASN A 940 14.10 -22.00 -26.38
N LEU A 941 14.78 -20.89 -26.66
CA LEU A 941 15.46 -20.09 -25.64
C LEU A 941 14.45 -19.36 -24.74
N THR A 942 14.64 -19.44 -23.42
CA THR A 942 13.86 -18.72 -22.39
C THR A 942 14.80 -18.12 -21.36
N PHE A 943 14.52 -16.92 -20.84
CA PHE A 943 15.29 -16.32 -19.74
C PHE A 943 14.79 -16.81 -18.37
N GLU A 944 15.73 -17.11 -17.46
CA GLU A 944 15.47 -17.40 -16.05
C GLU A 944 15.87 -16.20 -15.18
N LYS A 945 15.03 -15.82 -14.22
CA LYS A 945 15.34 -14.78 -13.24
C LYS A 945 16.08 -15.40 -12.03
N PRO A 946 17.25 -14.90 -11.61
CA PRO A 946 17.71 -15.09 -10.25
C PRO A 946 16.88 -14.17 -9.34
N SER A 947 16.13 -14.72 -8.39
CA SER A 947 15.42 -13.92 -7.40
C SER A 947 16.41 -13.39 -6.37
N PHE A 948 16.75 -12.10 -6.46
CA PHE A 948 17.07 -11.30 -5.28
C PHE A 948 15.80 -10.54 -4.91
N ASN A 949 15.22 -10.93 -3.78
CA ASN A 949 14.44 -10.11 -2.86
C ASN A 949 14.13 -10.99 -1.63
N GLU A 950 14.63 -10.54 -0.48
CA GLU A 950 14.14 -10.90 0.85
C GLU A 950 12.74 -10.29 1.00
N ASP A 951 11.87 -10.94 1.79
CA ASP A 951 10.49 -10.55 2.09
C ASP A 951 9.41 -10.84 1.02
N ASP A 952 9.05 -12.12 0.91
CA ASP A 952 7.66 -12.55 0.69
C ASP A 952 7.53 -14.06 0.97
N SER A 953 6.86 -14.44 2.06
CA SER A 953 6.60 -15.84 2.40
C SER A 953 5.10 -16.15 2.34
N LEU A 954 4.58 -16.36 1.13
CA LEU A 954 3.50 -17.32 0.82
C LEU A 954 3.16 -17.49 -0.68
N SER A 955 4.04 -17.06 -1.60
CA SER A 955 3.96 -17.46 -3.00
C SER A 955 5.35 -17.69 -3.56
N THR A 956 5.84 -18.93 -3.50
CA THR A 956 7.02 -19.35 -4.28
C THR A 956 6.62 -19.52 -5.74
N THR A 957 6.15 -18.45 -6.39
CA THR A 957 5.98 -18.43 -7.84
C THR A 957 7.23 -17.78 -8.44
N ILE A 958 8.23 -18.62 -8.73
CA ILE A 958 9.35 -18.20 -9.57
C ILE A 958 8.75 -17.71 -10.90
N ARG A 959 8.87 -16.41 -11.21
CA ARG A 959 8.43 -15.88 -12.51
C ARG A 959 9.41 -16.32 -13.59
N TYR A 960 8.99 -17.31 -14.39
CA TYR A 960 9.74 -17.86 -15.52
C TYR A 960 9.42 -17.13 -16.82
N GLY A 961 10.39 -17.03 -17.74
CA GLY A 961 10.12 -16.60 -19.12
C GLY A 961 9.36 -17.67 -19.92
N TYR A 962 8.30 -17.26 -20.62
CA TYR A 962 7.49 -18.08 -21.51
C TYR A 962 8.24 -18.48 -22.80
N THR A 963 7.96 -19.66 -23.35
CA THR A 963 8.52 -20.09 -24.65
C THR A 963 7.93 -19.28 -25.83
N PRO A 964 8.70 -19.10 -26.93
CA PRO A 964 8.19 -18.47 -28.16
C PRO A 964 6.97 -19.21 -28.73
N LEU A 965 6.97 -20.54 -28.66
CA LEU A 965 5.88 -21.40 -29.15
C LEU A 965 4.59 -21.19 -28.34
N PHE A 966 4.67 -21.19 -26.99
CA PHE A 966 3.52 -20.88 -26.13
C PHE A 966 2.97 -19.48 -26.41
N SER A 967 3.85 -18.48 -26.53
CA SER A 967 3.48 -17.08 -26.81
C SER A 967 2.78 -16.92 -28.18
N ALA A 968 3.17 -17.72 -29.18
CA ALA A 968 2.53 -17.74 -30.49
C ALA A 968 1.16 -18.44 -30.47
N CYS A 969 1.04 -19.55 -29.73
CA CYS A 969 -0.24 -20.25 -29.52
C CYS A 969 -1.28 -19.37 -28.81
N GLN A 970 -0.88 -18.65 -27.76
CA GLN A 970 -1.70 -17.66 -27.05
C GLN A 970 -2.37 -16.66 -28.00
N ARG A 971 -1.58 -16.15 -28.96
CA ARG A 971 -2.02 -15.15 -29.93
C ARG A 971 -2.72 -15.73 -31.15
N LYS A 972 -2.90 -17.05 -31.22
CA LYS A 972 -3.51 -17.77 -32.35
C LYS A 972 -2.78 -17.48 -33.68
N TYR A 973 -1.46 -17.26 -33.64
CA TYR A 973 -0.64 -17.04 -34.83
C TYR A 973 -0.26 -18.37 -35.48
N TYR A 974 -1.24 -19.05 -36.07
CA TYR A 974 -1.09 -20.42 -36.60
C TYR A 974 0.05 -20.57 -37.61
N GLU A 975 0.27 -19.58 -38.49
CA GLU A 975 1.39 -19.59 -39.44
C GLU A 975 2.76 -19.58 -38.73
N ILE A 976 2.91 -18.75 -37.70
CA ILE A 976 4.13 -18.65 -36.89
C ILE A 976 4.34 -19.93 -36.08
N VAL A 977 3.27 -20.51 -35.53
CA VAL A 977 3.30 -21.79 -34.83
C VAL A 977 3.83 -22.90 -35.73
N ASP A 978 3.31 -23.03 -36.96
CA ASP A 978 3.80 -24.05 -37.90
C ASP A 978 5.26 -23.79 -38.33
N MET A 979 5.67 -22.53 -38.46
CA MET A 979 7.07 -22.18 -38.72
C MET A 979 8.02 -22.53 -37.56
N LEU A 980 7.61 -22.28 -36.32
CA LEU A 980 8.36 -22.63 -35.11
C LEU A 980 8.51 -24.16 -34.99
N LEU A 981 7.44 -24.92 -35.24
CA LEU A 981 7.47 -26.39 -35.24
C LEU A 981 8.41 -26.96 -36.31
N LYS A 982 8.37 -26.42 -37.54
CA LYS A 982 9.31 -26.80 -38.62
C LYS A 982 10.78 -26.52 -38.27
N LYS A 983 11.05 -25.59 -37.36
CA LYS A 983 12.39 -25.25 -36.86
C LYS A 983 12.76 -25.95 -35.54
N GLY A 984 11.97 -26.93 -35.10
CA GLY A 984 12.29 -27.76 -33.93
C GLY A 984 11.93 -27.14 -32.58
N ALA A 985 10.88 -26.31 -32.54
CA ALA A 985 10.35 -25.82 -31.26
C ALA A 985 9.84 -26.98 -30.38
N ASN A 986 10.19 -26.97 -29.10
CA ASN A 986 9.89 -28.03 -28.15
C ASN A 986 8.43 -27.94 -27.70
N LEU A 987 7.59 -28.75 -28.35
CA LEU A 987 6.17 -28.94 -28.05
C LEU A 987 5.91 -29.23 -26.56
N ASN A 988 6.78 -30.02 -25.93
CA ASN A 988 6.63 -30.42 -24.53
C ASN A 988 6.79 -29.22 -23.61
N MET A 989 7.79 -28.35 -23.83
CA MET A 989 7.96 -27.15 -22.99
C MET A 989 6.75 -26.22 -23.07
N ALA A 990 6.20 -26.01 -24.27
CA ALA A 990 5.00 -25.20 -24.44
C ALA A 990 3.75 -25.84 -23.80
N LEU A 991 3.65 -27.17 -23.81
CA LEU A 991 2.56 -27.90 -23.16
C LEU A 991 2.55 -27.67 -21.64
N HIS A 992 3.73 -27.71 -20.99
CA HIS A 992 3.84 -27.48 -19.56
C HIS A 992 3.47 -26.05 -19.16
N ASP A 993 3.91 -25.06 -19.93
CA ASP A 993 3.55 -23.65 -19.71
C ASP A 993 2.02 -23.47 -19.88
N ALA A 994 1.41 -24.08 -20.91
CA ALA A 994 -0.04 -24.02 -21.13
C ALA A 994 -0.87 -24.69 -20.02
N CYS A 995 -0.38 -25.80 -19.48
CA CYS A 995 -1.03 -26.52 -18.37
C CYS A 995 -0.95 -25.73 -17.05
N ARG A 996 0.17 -25.05 -16.79
CA ARG A 996 0.37 -24.24 -15.58
C ARG A 996 -0.50 -22.99 -15.53
N GLU A 997 -0.83 -22.43 -16.70
CA GLU A 997 -1.55 -21.14 -16.80
C GLU A 997 -3.04 -21.32 -17.19
N GLY A 998 -3.50 -22.56 -17.42
CA GLY A 998 -4.93 -22.84 -17.57
C GLY A 998 -5.49 -22.76 -18.99
N TYR A 999 -4.67 -22.86 -20.03
CA TYR A 999 -5.10 -22.67 -21.43
C TYR A 999 -5.50 -23.99 -22.12
N LEU A 1000 -6.72 -24.48 -21.85
CA LEU A 1000 -7.22 -25.76 -22.38
C LEU A 1000 -7.15 -25.87 -23.92
N ASP A 1001 -7.58 -24.85 -24.66
CA ASP A 1001 -7.54 -24.86 -26.13
C ASP A 1001 -6.11 -25.03 -26.68
N THR A 1002 -5.13 -24.42 -26.00
CA THR A 1002 -3.72 -24.54 -26.36
C THR A 1002 -3.16 -25.91 -25.99
N VAL A 1003 -3.57 -26.48 -24.86
CA VAL A 1003 -3.21 -27.85 -24.45
C VAL A 1003 -3.72 -28.87 -25.47
N GLN A 1004 -4.99 -28.78 -25.88
CA GLN A 1004 -5.59 -29.65 -26.89
C GLN A 1004 -4.85 -29.54 -28.23
N PHE A 1005 -4.58 -28.31 -28.67
CA PHE A 1005 -3.86 -28.04 -29.90
C PHE A 1005 -2.41 -28.60 -29.88
N LEU A 1006 -1.69 -28.45 -28.78
CA LEU A 1006 -0.31 -28.94 -28.65
C LEU A 1006 -0.23 -30.47 -28.62
N LEU A 1007 -1.16 -31.15 -27.94
CA LEU A 1007 -1.24 -32.62 -27.98
C LEU A 1007 -1.61 -33.12 -29.38
N GLN A 1008 -2.53 -32.45 -30.08
CA GLN A 1008 -2.85 -32.77 -31.48
C GLN A 1008 -1.64 -32.65 -32.41
N LYS A 1009 -0.73 -31.69 -32.13
CA LYS A 1009 0.53 -31.50 -32.86
C LYS A 1009 1.63 -32.49 -32.42
N GLY A 1010 1.35 -33.44 -31.52
CA GLY A 1010 2.25 -34.51 -31.11
C GLY A 1010 3.09 -34.24 -29.87
N ALA A 1011 2.70 -33.29 -29.01
CA ALA A 1011 3.35 -33.11 -27.70
C ALA A 1011 3.18 -34.38 -26.85
N GLY A 1012 4.27 -34.83 -26.20
CA GLY A 1012 4.24 -36.02 -25.35
C GLY A 1012 3.55 -35.71 -24.02
N VAL A 1013 2.42 -36.36 -23.76
CA VAL A 1013 1.62 -36.16 -22.53
C VAL A 1013 2.41 -36.42 -21.24
N ASN A 1014 3.35 -37.38 -21.27
CA ASN A 1014 4.21 -37.80 -20.15
C ASN A 1014 5.66 -37.31 -20.27
N SER A 1015 5.90 -36.37 -21.17
CA SER A 1015 7.24 -35.80 -21.32
C SER A 1015 7.62 -34.98 -20.09
N PHE A 1016 8.90 -35.01 -19.73
CA PHE A 1016 9.43 -34.15 -18.69
C PHE A 1016 9.73 -32.75 -19.23
N GLY A 1017 9.27 -31.73 -18.49
CA GLY A 1017 9.66 -30.35 -18.68
C GLY A 1017 11.09 -30.06 -18.22
N ARG A 1018 11.51 -28.81 -18.32
CA ARG A 1018 12.88 -28.34 -18.05
C ARG A 1018 13.40 -28.61 -16.62
N TYR A 1019 12.51 -28.91 -15.66
CA TYR A 1019 12.87 -29.21 -14.27
C TYR A 1019 12.35 -30.60 -13.83
N GLY A 1020 12.20 -31.53 -14.77
CA GLY A 1020 11.83 -32.91 -14.45
C GLY A 1020 10.37 -33.11 -13.99
N GLN A 1021 9.49 -32.13 -14.21
CA GLN A 1021 8.05 -32.23 -13.94
C GLN A 1021 7.24 -32.67 -15.16
N THR A 1022 6.05 -33.24 -14.95
CA THR A 1022 5.11 -33.59 -16.04
C THR A 1022 4.09 -32.48 -16.30
N ALA A 1023 3.41 -32.53 -17.45
CA ALA A 1023 2.33 -31.62 -17.79
C ALA A 1023 1.15 -31.75 -16.82
N LEU A 1024 0.86 -32.98 -16.38
CA LEU A 1024 -0.15 -33.28 -15.38
C LEU A 1024 0.17 -32.62 -14.02
N TYR A 1025 1.43 -32.71 -13.58
CA TYR A 1025 1.88 -32.06 -12.35
C TYR A 1025 1.75 -30.54 -12.44
N ALA A 1026 2.12 -29.94 -13.58
CA ALA A 1026 1.97 -28.51 -13.80
C ALA A 1026 0.48 -28.05 -13.75
N ALA A 1027 -0.44 -28.85 -14.31
CA ALA A 1027 -1.88 -28.58 -14.23
C ALA A 1027 -2.44 -28.71 -12.79
N CYS A 1028 -1.90 -29.65 -11.99
CA CYS A 1028 -2.30 -29.84 -10.59
C CYS A 1028 -1.89 -28.66 -9.69
N ILE A 1029 -0.71 -28.08 -9.93
CA ILE A 1029 -0.27 -26.84 -9.26
C ILE A 1029 -1.19 -25.68 -9.63
N GLY A 1030 -1.53 -25.53 -10.91
CA GLY A 1030 -2.40 -24.46 -11.40
C GLY A 1030 -3.87 -24.59 -11.00
N GLY A 1031 -4.30 -25.74 -10.46
CA GLY A 1031 -5.67 -25.95 -10.00
C GLY A 1031 -6.71 -26.16 -11.11
N TYR A 1032 -6.30 -26.50 -12.34
CA TYR A 1032 -7.21 -26.57 -13.50
C TYR A 1032 -7.82 -27.97 -13.70
N TYR A 1033 -8.95 -28.24 -13.05
CA TYR A 1033 -9.65 -29.54 -13.08
C TYR A 1033 -9.92 -30.08 -14.50
N THR A 1034 -10.37 -29.23 -15.42
CA THR A 1034 -10.72 -29.63 -16.80
C THR A 1034 -9.49 -30.09 -17.59
N ILE A 1035 -8.35 -29.41 -17.38
CA ILE A 1035 -7.07 -29.77 -18.02
C ILE A 1035 -6.53 -31.07 -17.41
N VAL A 1036 -6.57 -31.22 -16.09
CA VAL A 1036 -6.16 -32.45 -15.40
C VAL A 1036 -6.96 -33.66 -15.91
N LYS A 1037 -8.29 -33.54 -15.97
CA LYS A 1037 -9.17 -34.58 -16.48
C LYS A 1037 -8.81 -34.95 -17.93
N PHE A 1038 -8.65 -33.94 -18.78
CA PHE A 1038 -8.31 -34.13 -20.18
C PHE A 1038 -6.93 -34.80 -20.36
N LEU A 1039 -5.90 -34.39 -19.61
CA LEU A 1039 -4.57 -35.01 -19.69
C LEU A 1039 -4.60 -36.50 -19.27
N ILE A 1040 -5.37 -36.85 -18.24
CA ILE A 1040 -5.55 -38.25 -17.81
C ILE A 1040 -6.24 -39.05 -18.91
N GLU A 1041 -7.27 -38.50 -19.57
CA GLU A 1041 -7.94 -39.13 -20.72
C GLU A 1041 -7.00 -39.32 -21.91
N GLN A 1042 -6.00 -38.46 -22.07
CA GLN A 1042 -4.94 -38.59 -23.09
C GLN A 1042 -3.78 -39.51 -22.64
N GLY A 1043 -3.90 -40.22 -21.51
CA GLY A 1043 -2.92 -41.21 -21.05
C GLY A 1043 -1.79 -40.65 -20.19
N ALA A 1044 -2.02 -39.54 -19.46
CA ALA A 1044 -1.05 -39.03 -18.49
C ALA A 1044 -0.83 -40.02 -17.33
N LEU A 1045 0.43 -40.31 -17.01
CA LEU A 1045 0.84 -41.14 -15.88
C LEU A 1045 0.68 -40.36 -14.57
N ILE A 1046 -0.18 -40.87 -13.70
CA ILE A 1046 -0.63 -40.18 -12.49
C ILE A 1046 0.44 -40.17 -11.39
N ASP A 1047 1.15 -41.30 -11.22
CA ASP A 1047 2.13 -41.51 -10.14
C ASP A 1047 3.58 -41.21 -10.53
N MET A 1048 3.77 -40.47 -11.63
CA MET A 1048 5.11 -40.10 -12.07
C MET A 1048 5.74 -39.14 -11.06
N LYS A 1049 6.88 -39.53 -10.48
CA LYS A 1049 7.65 -38.69 -9.56
C LYS A 1049 8.39 -37.58 -10.32
N VAL A 1050 8.37 -36.37 -9.75
CA VAL A 1050 9.06 -35.20 -10.30
C VAL A 1050 10.49 -35.10 -9.75
N TYR A 1051 11.47 -34.82 -10.62
CA TYR A 1051 12.88 -34.70 -10.25
C TYR A 1051 13.36 -33.24 -10.31
N ARG A 1052 13.47 -32.56 -9.16
CA ARG A 1052 13.99 -31.19 -9.08
C ARG A 1052 15.20 -31.13 -8.15
N ALA A 1053 16.29 -30.48 -8.59
CA ALA A 1053 17.42 -30.19 -7.70
C ALA A 1053 16.91 -29.52 -6.41
N ASN A 1054 17.05 -30.21 -5.28
CA ASN A 1054 16.63 -29.87 -3.91
C ASN A 1054 15.18 -30.21 -3.50
N MET A 1055 14.37 -30.88 -4.33
CA MET A 1055 13.07 -31.47 -3.94
C MET A 1055 12.82 -32.73 -4.77
N PHE A 1056 13.02 -33.90 -4.18
CA PHE A 1056 12.79 -35.18 -4.86
C PHE A 1056 11.63 -35.96 -4.22
N ASP A 1057 10.94 -36.79 -5.02
CA ASP A 1057 9.86 -37.73 -4.65
C ASP A 1057 8.43 -37.19 -4.37
N ILE A 1058 8.02 -36.11 -5.06
CA ILE A 1058 6.63 -35.59 -4.97
C ILE A 1058 5.79 -36.03 -6.19
N THR A 1059 4.54 -36.47 -5.95
CA THR A 1059 3.56 -36.87 -6.99
C THR A 1059 2.50 -35.79 -7.26
N CYS A 1060 1.70 -35.95 -8.32
CA CYS A 1060 0.57 -35.06 -8.60
C CYS A 1060 -0.47 -35.04 -7.47
N LEU A 1061 -0.64 -36.17 -6.77
CA LEU A 1061 -1.54 -36.29 -5.61
C LEU A 1061 -1.07 -35.40 -4.44
N HIS A 1062 0.24 -35.40 -4.17
CA HIS A 1062 0.84 -34.52 -3.17
C HIS A 1062 0.67 -33.04 -3.51
N ALA A 1063 0.87 -32.67 -4.78
CA ALA A 1063 0.65 -31.30 -5.24
C ALA A 1063 -0.82 -30.88 -5.09
N ALA A 1064 -1.77 -31.72 -5.49
CA ALA A 1064 -3.20 -31.42 -5.35
C ALA A 1064 -3.60 -31.19 -3.88
N TYR A 1065 -3.07 -31.98 -2.96
CA TYR A 1065 -3.28 -31.80 -1.52
C TYR A 1065 -2.61 -30.53 -0.98
N GLN A 1066 -1.33 -30.30 -1.30
CA GLN A 1066 -0.56 -29.15 -0.79
C GLN A 1066 -1.13 -27.80 -1.24
N TYR A 1067 -1.64 -27.71 -2.47
CA TYR A 1067 -2.23 -26.49 -3.01
C TYR A 1067 -3.75 -26.38 -2.76
N GLY A 1068 -4.33 -27.25 -1.92
CA GLY A 1068 -5.73 -27.16 -1.51
C GLY A 1068 -6.76 -27.49 -2.60
N ASN A 1069 -6.34 -28.15 -3.68
CA ASN A 1069 -7.17 -28.44 -4.85
C ASN A 1069 -7.95 -29.77 -4.68
N PHE A 1070 -8.95 -29.78 -3.78
CA PHE A 1070 -9.67 -30.99 -3.37
C PHE A 1070 -10.38 -31.74 -4.51
N CYS A 1071 -11.00 -31.05 -5.47
CA CYS A 1071 -11.65 -31.70 -6.62
C CYS A 1071 -10.66 -32.46 -7.51
N ILE A 1072 -9.43 -31.94 -7.66
CA ILE A 1072 -8.35 -32.59 -8.40
C ILE A 1072 -7.81 -33.76 -7.59
N PHE A 1073 -7.64 -33.58 -6.28
CA PHE A 1073 -7.23 -34.65 -5.36
C PHE A 1073 -8.16 -35.87 -5.45
N GLN A 1074 -9.48 -35.68 -5.37
CA GLN A 1074 -10.46 -36.76 -5.54
C GLN A 1074 -10.42 -37.39 -6.94
N LEU A 1075 -10.27 -36.58 -7.99
CA LEU A 1075 -10.18 -37.09 -9.36
C LEU A 1075 -8.96 -38.01 -9.55
N LEU A 1076 -7.81 -37.63 -9.01
CA LEU A 1076 -6.58 -38.43 -9.10
C LEU A 1076 -6.72 -39.76 -8.37
N LEU A 1077 -7.29 -39.76 -7.16
CA LEU A 1077 -7.57 -40.99 -6.40
C LEU A 1077 -8.55 -41.91 -7.13
N ASN A 1078 -9.62 -41.36 -7.70
CA ASN A 1078 -10.58 -42.13 -8.49
C ASN A 1078 -10.00 -42.71 -9.78
N LYS A 1079 -8.88 -42.14 -10.26
CA LYS A 1079 -8.14 -42.63 -11.42
C LYS A 1079 -6.94 -43.50 -11.05
N GLY A 1080 -6.81 -43.88 -9.77
CA GLY A 1080 -5.84 -44.86 -9.30
C GLY A 1080 -4.49 -44.28 -8.89
N ALA A 1081 -4.43 -43.02 -8.44
CA ALA A 1081 -3.21 -42.46 -7.84
C ALA A 1081 -2.78 -43.26 -6.60
N SER A 1082 -1.48 -43.56 -6.50
CA SER A 1082 -0.90 -44.27 -5.36
C SER A 1082 -0.88 -43.41 -4.10
N VAL A 1083 -1.64 -43.86 -3.11
CA VAL A 1083 -1.82 -43.22 -1.80
C VAL A 1083 -0.60 -43.36 -0.88
N ASP A 1084 0.22 -44.40 -1.06
CA ASP A 1084 1.34 -44.74 -0.19
C ASP A 1084 2.70 -44.24 -0.68
N THR A 1085 2.67 -43.30 -1.60
CA THR A 1085 3.89 -42.66 -2.07
C THR A 1085 4.55 -41.89 -0.92
N LYS A 1086 5.79 -42.27 -0.60
CA LYS A 1086 6.57 -41.68 0.50
C LYS A 1086 7.40 -40.49 0.05
N ASP A 1087 7.48 -39.47 0.90
CA ASP A 1087 8.36 -38.30 0.75
C ASP A 1087 9.81 -38.59 1.20
N ASN A 1088 10.69 -37.58 1.15
CA ASN A 1088 12.10 -37.70 1.55
C ASN A 1088 12.34 -37.99 3.04
N PHE A 1089 11.30 -37.99 3.87
CA PHE A 1089 11.36 -38.38 5.27
C PHE A 1089 10.69 -39.75 5.48
N GLY A 1090 10.29 -40.43 4.41
CA GLY A 1090 9.58 -41.71 4.45
C GLY A 1090 8.09 -41.57 4.76
N ARG A 1091 7.52 -40.36 4.78
CA ARG A 1091 6.13 -40.11 5.20
C ARG A 1091 5.19 -40.24 4.01
N THR A 1092 4.06 -40.90 4.20
CA THR A 1092 2.94 -40.93 3.23
C THR A 1092 2.03 -39.72 3.40
N LEU A 1093 1.15 -39.48 2.43
CA LEU A 1093 0.06 -38.48 2.55
C LEU A 1093 -0.82 -38.73 3.78
N LEU A 1094 -1.00 -39.99 4.18
CA LEU A 1094 -1.75 -40.36 5.37
C LEU A 1094 -1.07 -39.84 6.66
N HIS A 1095 0.26 -39.82 6.73
CA HIS A 1095 0.98 -39.20 7.84
C HIS A 1095 0.66 -37.71 7.91
N LYS A 1096 0.75 -37.01 6.77
CA LYS A 1096 0.54 -35.57 6.70
C LYS A 1096 -0.91 -35.19 7.03
N ALA A 1097 -1.89 -35.89 6.47
CA ALA A 1097 -3.31 -35.68 6.76
C ALA A 1097 -3.67 -35.99 8.22
N SER A 1098 -3.07 -37.02 8.81
CA SER A 1098 -3.29 -37.39 10.23
C SER A 1098 -2.66 -36.38 11.18
N THR A 1099 -1.46 -35.90 10.84
CA THR A 1099 -0.76 -34.81 11.56
C THR A 1099 -1.59 -33.53 11.54
N GLU A 1100 -2.12 -33.14 10.38
CA GLU A 1100 -2.93 -31.92 10.21
C GLU A 1100 -4.39 -32.05 10.69
N GLY A 1101 -4.82 -33.24 11.13
CA GLY A 1101 -6.19 -33.50 11.57
C GLY A 1101 -7.25 -33.36 10.46
N LYS A 1102 -6.88 -33.63 9.20
CA LYS A 1102 -7.78 -33.56 8.03
C LYS A 1102 -8.61 -34.84 7.90
N TYR A 1103 -9.61 -34.98 8.76
CA TYR A 1103 -10.46 -36.18 8.87
C TYR A 1103 -11.00 -36.66 7.51
N GLU A 1104 -11.55 -35.78 6.68
CA GLU A 1104 -12.15 -36.15 5.39
C GLU A 1104 -11.10 -36.70 4.41
N VAL A 1105 -9.87 -36.20 4.47
CA VAL A 1105 -8.77 -36.68 3.63
C VAL A 1105 -8.27 -38.04 4.15
N VAL A 1106 -8.16 -38.21 5.47
CA VAL A 1106 -7.81 -39.51 6.08
C VAL A 1106 -8.83 -40.57 5.72
N GLU A 1107 -10.13 -40.27 5.83
CA GLU A 1107 -11.22 -41.19 5.49
C GLU A 1107 -11.11 -41.66 4.03
N ILE A 1108 -10.93 -40.72 3.09
CA ILE A 1108 -10.78 -41.04 1.66
C ILE A 1108 -9.52 -41.86 1.38
N LEU A 1109 -8.39 -41.57 2.04
CA LEU A 1109 -7.14 -42.32 1.84
C LEU A 1109 -7.26 -43.77 2.35
N LEU A 1110 -7.95 -43.98 3.48
CA LEU A 1110 -8.22 -45.32 4.03
C LEU A 1110 -9.21 -46.11 3.16
N GLU A 1111 -10.25 -45.45 2.62
CA GLU A 1111 -11.16 -46.06 1.63
C GLU A 1111 -10.45 -46.53 0.35
N LYS A 1112 -9.28 -45.95 0.06
CA LYS A 1112 -8.41 -46.32 -1.07
C LYS A 1112 -7.29 -47.27 -0.68
N GLU A 1113 -7.44 -47.99 0.45
CA GLU A 1113 -6.51 -49.02 0.93
C GLU A 1113 -5.09 -48.49 1.19
N GLY A 1114 -4.94 -47.23 1.64
CA GLY A 1114 -3.65 -46.70 2.05
C GLY A 1114 -3.07 -47.45 3.24
N ASP A 1115 -1.76 -47.69 3.22
CA ASP A 1115 -0.99 -48.37 4.26
C ASP A 1115 -1.08 -47.59 5.57
N ILE A 1116 -1.99 -48.07 6.42
CA ILE A 1116 -2.33 -47.49 7.71
C ILE A 1116 -1.17 -47.55 8.71
N ASP A 1117 -0.26 -48.52 8.51
CA ASP A 1117 0.90 -48.78 9.35
C ASP A 1117 2.21 -48.36 8.69
N ALA A 1118 2.15 -47.60 7.60
CA ALA A 1118 3.33 -47.09 6.93
C ALA A 1118 4.24 -46.39 7.95
N SER A 1119 5.51 -46.76 8.01
CA SER A 1119 6.47 -46.10 8.90
C SER A 1119 7.33 -45.11 8.12
N ASP A 1120 7.55 -43.93 8.70
CA ASP A 1120 8.53 -42.96 8.23
C ASP A 1120 9.98 -43.36 8.57
N MET A 1121 10.96 -42.53 8.22
CA MET A 1121 12.38 -42.80 8.49
C MET A 1121 12.72 -42.89 9.99
N ASN A 1122 11.86 -42.37 10.88
CA ASN A 1122 11.99 -42.47 12.33
C ASN A 1122 11.12 -43.59 12.92
N GLY A 1123 10.47 -44.40 12.10
CA GLY A 1123 9.55 -45.44 12.56
C GLY A 1123 8.18 -44.92 12.99
N VAL A 1124 7.90 -43.63 12.80
CA VAL A 1124 6.62 -43.02 13.18
C VAL A 1124 5.54 -43.48 12.20
N THR A 1125 4.43 -44.00 12.72
CA THR A 1125 3.23 -44.36 11.94
C THR A 1125 2.27 -43.16 11.82
N PRO A 1126 1.24 -43.17 10.94
CA PRO A 1126 0.23 -42.13 10.89
C PRO A 1126 -0.51 -41.93 12.22
N LEU A 1127 -0.76 -43.03 12.96
CA LEU A 1127 -1.34 -42.97 14.30
C LEU A 1127 -0.39 -42.23 15.26
N ILE A 1128 0.87 -42.64 15.34
CA ILE A 1128 1.87 -41.97 16.18
C ILE A 1128 2.02 -40.49 15.76
N ALA A 1129 2.06 -40.19 14.46
CA ALA A 1129 2.17 -38.82 13.95
C ALA A 1129 0.99 -37.92 14.39
N CYS A 1130 -0.23 -38.49 14.43
CA CYS A 1130 -1.42 -37.83 14.97
C CYS A 1130 -1.27 -37.53 16.47
N LEU A 1131 -0.72 -38.48 17.24
CA LEU A 1131 -0.52 -38.33 18.69
C LEU A 1131 0.62 -37.36 19.05
N LEU A 1132 1.72 -37.38 18.29
CA LEU A 1132 2.90 -36.55 18.53
C LEU A 1132 2.70 -35.05 18.22
N GLN A 1133 1.56 -34.66 17.64
CA GLN A 1133 1.21 -33.25 17.51
C GLN A 1133 1.11 -32.54 18.87
N THR A 1134 0.83 -33.27 19.95
CA THR A 1134 0.77 -32.73 21.31
C THR A 1134 2.15 -32.45 21.91
N GLU A 1135 3.22 -33.10 21.43
CA GLU A 1135 4.61 -32.83 21.87
C GLU A 1135 5.23 -31.59 21.17
N LYS A 1136 4.63 -31.07 20.10
CA LYS A 1136 5.14 -29.92 19.32
C LYS A 1136 4.48 -28.59 19.68
N ALA A 1137 4.30 -28.33 20.97
CA ALA A 1137 4.03 -26.98 21.46
C ALA A 1137 5.08 -26.57 22.51
N SER A 1138 6.35 -26.63 22.10
CA SER A 1138 7.42 -25.79 22.65
C SER A 1138 8.04 -24.98 21.51
N PRO A 1139 8.17 -23.65 21.60
CA PRO A 1139 8.88 -22.85 20.60
C PRO A 1139 10.38 -23.04 20.78
N ARG A 1140 10.90 -24.19 20.34
CA ARG A 1140 12.33 -24.46 20.11
C ARG A 1140 12.51 -25.82 19.43
N GLN A 1141 12.09 -25.87 18.17
CA GLN A 1141 12.71 -26.64 17.10
C GLN A 1141 12.12 -26.15 15.77
N THR A 1142 12.47 -24.90 15.45
CA THR A 1142 12.53 -24.45 14.05
C THR A 1142 13.64 -25.22 13.36
N ASP A 1143 13.32 -26.39 12.85
CA ASP A 1143 14.02 -26.98 11.71
C ASP A 1143 12.99 -27.40 10.67
N PHE A 1144 12.44 -26.38 10.01
CA PHE A 1144 11.96 -26.46 8.64
C PHE A 1144 12.38 -25.23 7.82
N GLN A 1145 13.53 -24.63 8.17
CA GLN A 1145 14.16 -23.54 7.42
C GLN A 1145 15.67 -23.69 7.16
N TYR A 1146 16.26 -24.88 7.34
CA TYR A 1146 17.57 -25.20 6.76
C TYR A 1146 17.44 -26.21 5.62
N GLN A 1147 17.12 -25.70 4.44
CA GLN A 1147 17.51 -26.35 3.18
C GLN A 1147 18.29 -25.34 2.35
N MET A 1148 19.58 -25.15 2.67
CA MET A 1148 20.66 -24.83 1.71
C MET A 1148 22.02 -24.89 2.44
N MET A 1149 22.65 -26.07 2.44
CA MET A 1149 24.12 -26.18 2.38
C MET A 1149 24.51 -27.61 1.96
N PRO A 1150 25.60 -27.80 1.19
CA PRO A 1150 25.91 -29.08 0.58
C PRO A 1150 26.54 -30.06 1.56
N ALA A 1151 26.25 -31.33 1.35
CA ALA A 1151 26.91 -32.44 2.02
C ALA A 1151 28.42 -32.40 1.76
N ASN A 1152 29.20 -32.18 2.83
CA ASN A 1152 30.56 -32.67 2.92
C ASN A 1152 30.69 -33.54 4.18
N HIS A 1153 31.14 -34.77 3.96
CA HIS A 1153 31.40 -35.78 4.96
C HIS A 1153 32.36 -35.29 6.07
N SER A 1154 32.22 -35.89 7.26
CA SER A 1154 33.18 -36.00 8.38
C SER A 1154 33.12 -35.04 9.59
N LEU A 1155 32.11 -34.17 9.75
CA LEU A 1155 31.95 -33.36 10.98
C LEU A 1155 30.66 -33.61 11.78
N GLY A 1156 29.72 -34.40 11.25
CA GLY A 1156 28.41 -34.65 11.89
C GLY A 1156 28.42 -35.64 13.06
N GLU A 1157 29.45 -36.49 13.19
CA GLU A 1157 29.49 -37.50 14.26
C GLU A 1157 30.01 -36.96 15.60
N HIS A 1158 30.72 -35.83 15.61
CA HIS A 1158 31.27 -35.27 16.85
C HIS A 1158 30.24 -34.45 17.65
N TYR A 1159 29.26 -33.84 16.96
CA TYR A 1159 28.24 -32.99 17.59
C TYR A 1159 27.07 -33.76 18.19
N ILE A 1160 26.84 -35.00 17.76
CA ILE A 1160 25.77 -35.86 18.28
C ILE A 1160 26.20 -36.52 19.61
N TYR A 1161 27.50 -36.68 19.85
CA TYR A 1161 28.01 -37.38 21.04
C TYR A 1161 28.15 -36.48 22.29
N GLN A 1162 28.15 -35.14 22.14
CA GLN A 1162 28.31 -34.22 23.30
C GLN A 1162 26.99 -33.73 23.92
N MET A 1163 25.86 -33.80 23.21
CA MET A 1163 24.56 -33.33 23.72
C MET A 1163 23.82 -34.36 24.60
N GLN A 1164 24.33 -35.58 24.76
CA GLN A 1164 23.72 -36.63 25.59
C GLN A 1164 24.28 -36.73 27.02
N LYS A 1165 25.17 -35.81 27.42
CA LYS A 1165 25.91 -35.94 28.69
C LYS A 1165 25.44 -35.03 29.82
N ASP A 1166 24.71 -33.96 29.53
CA ASP A 1166 24.30 -32.99 30.55
C ASP A 1166 22.76 -32.95 30.66
N TYR A 1167 22.28 -33.24 31.88
CA TYR A 1167 20.91 -33.16 32.42
C TYR A 1167 20.03 -34.43 32.40
N PRO A 1168 19.97 -35.12 33.56
CA PRO A 1168 18.92 -36.03 33.96
C PRO A 1168 17.94 -35.32 34.91
N GLU A 1169 16.76 -34.89 34.46
CA GLU A 1169 15.69 -34.49 35.38
C GLU A 1169 14.32 -35.02 34.90
N GLU A 1170 13.57 -35.61 35.84
CA GLU A 1170 12.22 -36.13 35.66
C GLU A 1170 11.22 -34.98 35.39
N PRO A 1171 10.20 -35.16 34.53
CA PRO A 1171 9.28 -34.09 34.18
C PRO A 1171 8.17 -33.90 35.24
N SER A 1172 8.12 -32.71 35.85
CA SER A 1172 7.01 -32.26 36.68
C SER A 1172 5.91 -31.59 35.83
N ASP A 1173 4.70 -32.13 35.95
CA ASP A 1173 3.38 -31.57 35.63
C ASP A 1173 3.16 -31.00 34.22
N LEU A 1174 3.00 -31.92 33.26
CA LEU A 1174 2.40 -31.65 31.95
C LEU A 1174 0.95 -31.17 32.08
N GLU A 1175 0.65 -29.97 31.59
CA GLU A 1175 -0.70 -29.59 31.17
C GLU A 1175 -1.18 -30.55 30.07
N LYS A 1176 -2.20 -31.34 30.41
CA LYS A 1176 -2.79 -32.38 29.57
C LYS A 1176 -3.54 -31.75 28.38
N LYS A 1177 -2.84 -31.49 27.28
CA LYS A 1177 -3.44 -31.08 26.01
C LYS A 1177 -4.18 -32.24 25.35
N ASN A 1178 -5.51 -32.20 25.47
CA ASN A 1178 -6.41 -33.05 24.72
C ASN A 1178 -6.27 -32.79 23.21
N LEU A 1179 -6.33 -33.86 22.41
CA LEU A 1179 -6.34 -33.76 20.95
C LEU A 1179 -7.54 -32.90 20.48
N ASN A 1180 -7.43 -32.24 19.32
CA ASN A 1180 -8.60 -31.59 18.71
C ASN A 1180 -9.65 -32.66 18.35
N VAL A 1181 -10.94 -32.30 18.35
CA VAL A 1181 -12.07 -33.15 17.95
C VAL A 1181 -11.81 -33.89 16.63
N ASN A 1182 -11.18 -33.25 15.65
CA ASN A 1182 -10.85 -33.89 14.38
C ASN A 1182 -9.72 -34.92 14.49
N HIS A 1183 -8.70 -34.68 15.34
CA HIS A 1183 -7.65 -35.66 15.61
C HIS A 1183 -8.19 -36.86 16.38
N TYR A 1184 -9.13 -36.68 17.33
CA TYR A 1184 -9.83 -37.81 17.95
C TYR A 1184 -10.61 -38.64 16.93
N LYS A 1185 -11.31 -38.00 16.00
CA LYS A 1185 -12.02 -38.70 14.90
C LYS A 1185 -11.03 -39.45 13.99
N VAL A 1186 -9.88 -38.85 13.68
CA VAL A 1186 -8.80 -39.52 12.92
C VAL A 1186 -8.27 -40.73 13.67
N VAL A 1187 -7.96 -40.61 14.97
CA VAL A 1187 -7.52 -41.75 15.80
C VAL A 1187 -8.58 -42.85 15.82
N GLN A 1188 -9.84 -42.50 16.09
CA GLN A 1188 -10.94 -43.47 16.09
C GLN A 1188 -11.09 -44.16 14.73
N LYS A 1189 -10.96 -43.43 13.63
CA LYS A 1189 -11.04 -43.99 12.27
C LYS A 1189 -9.86 -44.89 11.96
N LEU A 1190 -8.63 -44.53 12.35
CA LEU A 1190 -7.45 -45.36 12.17
C LEU A 1190 -7.56 -46.67 12.96
N ILE A 1191 -8.02 -46.59 14.22
CA ILE A 1191 -8.32 -47.75 15.07
C ILE A 1191 -9.38 -48.65 14.41
N GLN A 1192 -10.51 -48.09 13.99
CA GLN A 1192 -11.57 -48.84 13.29
C GLN A 1192 -11.12 -49.56 12.01
N ASN A 1193 -10.06 -49.09 11.36
CA ASN A 1193 -9.49 -49.70 10.16
C ASN A 1193 -8.31 -50.65 10.47
N GLY A 1194 -8.09 -51.00 11.74
CA GLY A 1194 -7.16 -52.03 12.17
C GLY A 1194 -5.69 -51.62 12.20
N VAL A 1195 -5.39 -50.35 12.49
CA VAL A 1195 -4.01 -49.87 12.69
C VAL A 1195 -3.31 -50.64 13.82
N ASP A 1196 -2.03 -51.00 13.65
CA ASP A 1196 -1.26 -51.67 14.70
C ASP A 1196 -0.93 -50.70 15.83
N ILE A 1197 -1.79 -50.70 16.85
CA ILE A 1197 -1.65 -49.88 18.07
C ILE A 1197 -0.42 -50.25 18.93
N ASN A 1198 0.27 -51.35 18.63
CA ASN A 1198 1.49 -51.77 19.36
C ASN A 1198 2.78 -51.44 18.60
N LYS A 1199 2.67 -50.99 17.34
CA LYS A 1199 3.84 -50.62 16.54
C LYS A 1199 4.53 -49.41 17.15
N ALA A 1200 5.79 -49.59 17.55
CA ALA A 1200 6.58 -48.55 18.19
C ALA A 1200 7.43 -47.76 17.17
N ASP A 1201 7.69 -46.48 17.47
CA ASP A 1201 8.68 -45.70 16.73
C ASP A 1201 10.12 -46.17 17.02
N ARG A 1202 11.13 -45.60 16.35
CA ARG A 1202 12.55 -45.94 16.63
C ARG A 1202 13.03 -45.58 18.04
N LYS A 1203 12.26 -44.79 18.81
CA LYS A 1203 12.51 -44.52 20.23
C LYS A 1203 11.76 -45.50 21.14
N GLU A 1204 11.21 -46.58 20.58
CA GLU A 1204 10.42 -47.62 21.27
C GLU A 1204 9.12 -47.08 21.90
N ARG A 1205 8.62 -45.92 21.45
CA ARG A 1205 7.38 -45.35 21.94
C ARG A 1205 6.20 -45.94 21.17
N THR A 1206 5.29 -46.60 21.89
CA THR A 1206 4.00 -47.07 21.36
C THR A 1206 2.94 -45.97 21.43
N PRO A 1207 1.88 -46.01 20.60
CA PRO A 1207 0.72 -45.12 20.70
C PRO A 1207 0.17 -45.03 22.13
N LEU A 1208 0.08 -46.15 22.85
CA LEU A 1208 -0.38 -46.17 24.24
C LEU A 1208 0.60 -45.48 25.21
N SER A 1209 1.91 -45.67 25.02
CA SER A 1209 2.91 -44.98 25.85
C SER A 1209 2.86 -43.46 25.66
N ILE A 1210 2.67 -43.00 24.41
CA ILE A 1210 2.53 -41.59 24.06
C ILE A 1210 1.23 -41.03 24.64
N ALA A 1211 0.11 -41.75 24.49
CA ALA A 1211 -1.17 -41.36 25.09
C ALA A 1211 -1.10 -41.22 26.63
N ARG A 1212 -0.36 -42.12 27.30
CA ARG A 1212 -0.12 -42.05 28.75
C ARG A 1212 0.76 -40.87 29.14
N GLN A 1213 1.77 -40.55 28.33
CA GLN A 1213 2.63 -39.38 28.52
C GLN A 1213 1.85 -38.08 28.35
N ILE A 1214 0.95 -38.00 27.37
CA ILE A 1214 0.05 -36.85 27.15
C ILE A 1214 -0.98 -36.71 28.28
N GLY A 1215 -1.36 -37.83 28.92
CA GLY A 1215 -2.32 -37.86 30.02
C GLY A 1215 -3.79 -37.75 29.59
N ASP A 1216 -4.08 -37.95 28.30
CA ASP A 1216 -5.43 -37.90 27.73
C ASP A 1216 -6.18 -39.21 27.98
N ILE A 1217 -7.06 -39.19 28.99
CA ILE A 1217 -7.82 -40.37 29.43
C ILE A 1217 -8.69 -40.93 28.30
N LYS A 1218 -9.29 -40.07 27.48
CA LYS A 1218 -10.16 -40.49 26.38
C LYS A 1218 -9.37 -41.23 25.30
N LEU A 1219 -8.15 -40.75 25.01
CA LEU A 1219 -7.25 -41.42 24.07
C LEU A 1219 -6.75 -42.78 24.61
N ILE A 1220 -6.41 -42.82 25.90
CA ILE A 1220 -6.01 -44.05 26.59
C ILE A 1220 -7.16 -45.06 26.55
N ASP A 1221 -8.39 -44.64 26.84
CA ASP A 1221 -9.57 -45.49 26.78
C ASP A 1221 -9.80 -46.03 25.36
N MET A 1222 -9.70 -45.20 24.33
CA MET A 1222 -9.86 -45.64 22.93
C MET A 1222 -8.81 -46.68 22.52
N LEU A 1223 -7.54 -46.51 22.93
CA LEU A 1223 -6.47 -47.47 22.64
C LEU A 1223 -6.54 -48.74 23.50
N LEU A 1224 -7.19 -48.69 24.66
CA LEU A 1224 -7.39 -49.85 25.54
C LEU A 1224 -8.65 -50.64 25.19
N MET A 1225 -9.73 -50.01 24.71
CA MET A 1225 -10.98 -50.68 24.38
C MET A 1225 -10.88 -51.67 23.20
N GLU A 1226 -9.92 -51.51 22.30
CA GLU A 1226 -9.64 -52.50 21.24
C GLU A 1226 -8.91 -53.77 21.71
N LYS A 1227 -8.41 -53.82 22.95
CA LYS A 1227 -7.88 -55.08 23.52
C LYS A 1227 -8.94 -56.16 23.73
N HIS A 1228 -10.21 -55.85 23.44
CA HIS A 1228 -11.29 -56.82 23.43
C HIS A 1228 -11.93 -56.92 22.04
N PRO A 1229 -11.41 -57.80 21.15
CA PRO A 1229 -12.32 -58.43 20.22
C PRO A 1229 -13.34 -59.21 21.04
N ILE A 1230 -14.60 -59.09 20.66
CA ILE A 1230 -15.66 -59.96 21.15
C ILE A 1230 -15.17 -61.42 21.02
N SER A 1231 -15.20 -62.13 22.16
CA SER A 1231 -14.95 -63.56 22.41
C SER A 1231 -13.53 -64.00 22.81
N GLN A 1232 -13.50 -64.55 24.04
CA GLN A 1232 -12.48 -65.26 24.82
C GLN A 1232 -11.46 -64.45 25.60
#